data_AF-S9NZI2-F1
#
_entry.id   AF-S9NZI2-F1
#
_cell.length_a   1.000
_cell.length_b   1.000
_cell.length_c   1.000
_cell.angle_alpha   90.00
_cell.angle_beta   90.00
_cell.angle_gamma   90.00
#
_symmetry.space_group_name_H-M   'P 1'
#
loop_
_entity.id
_entity.type
_entity.pdbx_description
1 polymer ?
#
loop_
_entity_poly.entity_id
_entity_poly.type
_entity_poly.pdbx_seq_one_letter_code
_entity_poly.pdbx_strand_id
1 'polypeptide(L)'
;MVTSRFLVLSALLLPRLVVAEPFQGLADPGAIIGQLDGVVLEGDQYFLHGWTCQQGVAASLRIHVYAGASAYDEPRGQLVLEGASQFMAESAVGERCGAGNGRYRFHVAIPESVLAAVGGQPLYVHGLRVLGTVQNSALVNSGKIRFPHPLGSAPRGCMSSLWSDNVERNAYPSGNAQGQGQPWVYMAWVWRETPAVETNHSVSVARSQDLVNWYNTCGEKLTLPLTTASHAVVDPIQTNQGVLNNLNVGFDGEGRPVVTYQKYKVVYSADVPPVWTTQVYNARLEGSQWKLHEMTAWKTQHVLEGGGSLPRTSSSVSYSVPRVTNTGAVVQSFGRADADTSGAPASGNWTLSAAGTALSVTPTPGSGIDYDTFTRPVPGLPAEASVKETRAAGWVTPFSLRLMRPRIDKDAIVIRGDWDGDGNRAGLFLRKTRTFVLQRRDGTQRFGFGPATTPFYPLVGDWNQDGLDTIGIVDPVNERYFLQNSLEGGTADISGTGAIASLGATDGPLHWDAQDPALSYYLRWESMPTNRDLPYDCSGRALSVSQPTETTCPDKFLTDLVVWSYDATAKLWRASRVDRAWGGSSATFDFVVFKRHQLVAYYDANRRVKVAIRNGDGAWTYKVLDDQFKGWDSHNYLTLEVDDNHDIHLSGDLHGHALTYWRSRGLVASSFARQPMVGTLETQATYPRFYRGPQGDFLFKYRQGGSGDGEWIINRYDVRTYRWSRLLAQPLFGR
;
A
#
# COMPACT_ATOMS: atom_id res chain seq x y z
N MET A 1 -66.86 58.66 11.82
CA MET A 1 -67.77 59.15 12.90
C MET A 1 -68.47 57.93 13.51
N VAL A 2 -68.38 57.79 14.86
CA VAL A 2 -69.26 57.01 15.77
C VAL A 2 -69.16 55.47 15.66
N THR A 3 -68.31 54.76 16.42
CA THR A 3 -68.35 54.29 17.84
C THR A 3 -69.20 53.03 18.14
N SER A 4 -68.48 51.93 18.47
CA SER A 4 -68.57 51.02 19.64
C SER A 4 -69.91 50.54 20.23
N ARG A 5 -70.09 49.20 20.40
CA ARG A 5 -69.85 48.41 21.66
C ARG A 5 -70.57 47.03 21.69
N PHE A 6 -69.79 46.02 22.07
CA PHE A 6 -70.03 44.87 22.97
C PHE A 6 -71.43 44.23 23.18
N LEU A 7 -71.46 42.89 23.11
CA LEU A 7 -71.96 42.05 24.22
C LEU A 7 -71.39 40.62 24.16
N VAL A 8 -70.82 40.20 25.29
CA VAL A 8 -70.39 38.83 25.62
C VAL A 8 -71.52 38.19 26.43
N LEU A 9 -71.88 36.93 26.14
CA LEU A 9 -72.68 36.11 27.05
C LEU A 9 -72.08 34.70 27.13
N SER A 10 -71.76 34.28 28.35
CA SER A 10 -71.30 32.94 28.72
C SER A 10 -72.48 32.00 28.94
N ALA A 11 -72.38 30.72 28.52
CA ALA A 11 -73.18 29.63 29.07
C ALA A 11 -72.40 28.30 29.01
N LEU A 12 -72.51 27.53 30.11
CA LEU A 12 -71.71 26.36 30.45
C LEU A 12 -72.11 25.04 29.76
N LEU A 13 -71.09 24.18 29.70
CA LEU A 13 -70.95 22.75 29.37
C LEU A 13 -72.06 21.76 29.76
N LEU A 14 -72.26 20.77 28.88
CA LEU A 14 -72.54 19.35 29.16
C LEU A 14 -71.71 18.48 28.17
N PRO A 15 -71.19 17.30 28.59
CA PRO A 15 -70.22 16.54 27.81
C PRO A 15 -70.90 15.71 26.71
N ARG A 16 -70.44 15.83 25.47
CA ARG A 16 -70.77 14.86 24.41
C ARG A 16 -69.87 13.64 24.58
N LEU A 17 -70.48 12.46 24.63
CA LEU A 17 -69.77 11.19 24.44
C LEU A 17 -68.96 11.27 23.14
N VAL A 18 -67.63 11.24 23.28
CA VAL A 18 -66.74 10.88 22.18
C VAL A 18 -66.75 9.36 22.15
N VAL A 19 -67.39 8.80 21.12
CA VAL A 19 -67.22 7.41 20.73
C VAL A 19 -65.73 7.23 20.47
N ALA A 20 -65.09 6.33 21.21
CA ALA A 20 -63.71 5.93 20.95
C ALA A 20 -63.62 5.47 19.49
N GLU A 21 -62.83 6.17 18.68
CA GLU A 21 -62.41 5.62 17.40
C GLU A 21 -61.70 4.29 17.67
N PRO A 22 -61.95 3.25 16.87
CA PRO A 22 -61.20 2.02 17.00
C PRO A 22 -59.74 2.36 16.79
N PHE A 23 -58.89 1.98 17.75
CA PHE A 23 -57.44 1.91 17.57
C PHE A 23 -57.17 1.36 16.17
N GLN A 24 -56.63 2.19 15.26
CA GLN A 24 -56.13 1.70 13.99
C GLN A 24 -55.08 0.63 14.31
N GLY A 25 -55.35 -0.58 13.86
CA GLY A 25 -54.55 -1.76 14.17
C GLY A 25 -53.08 -1.51 13.89
N LEU A 26 -52.24 -1.87 14.86
CA LEU A 26 -50.84 -2.18 14.61
C LEU A 26 -50.80 -3.09 13.38
N ALA A 27 -50.12 -2.67 12.31
CA ALA A 27 -49.84 -3.54 11.19
C ALA A 27 -49.28 -4.86 11.75
N ASP A 28 -49.77 -6.00 11.26
CA ASP A 28 -49.23 -7.29 11.68
C ASP A 28 -47.70 -7.26 11.56
N PRO A 29 -46.97 -7.66 12.60
CA PRO A 29 -45.53 -7.55 12.60
C PRO A 29 -44.97 -8.40 11.46
N GLY A 30 -44.20 -7.75 10.58
CA GLY A 30 -43.74 -8.31 9.32
C GLY A 30 -42.58 -9.29 9.50
N ALA A 31 -41.88 -9.56 8.39
CA ALA A 31 -40.82 -10.54 8.34
C ALA A 31 -39.61 -10.16 9.24
N ILE A 32 -38.83 -11.18 9.60
CA ILE A 32 -37.48 -10.96 10.14
C ILE A 32 -36.57 -10.56 8.99
N ILE A 33 -35.98 -9.38 9.10
CA ILE A 33 -35.01 -8.85 8.13
C ILE A 33 -33.71 -8.49 8.85
N GLY A 34 -32.63 -8.39 8.09
CA GLY A 34 -31.35 -7.98 8.62
C GLY A 34 -30.19 -8.38 7.71
N GLN A 35 -29.00 -7.96 8.13
CA GLN A 35 -27.77 -8.19 7.42
C GLN A 35 -26.67 -8.60 8.39
N LEU A 36 -25.95 -9.66 8.03
CA LEU A 36 -24.65 -10.00 8.61
C LEU A 36 -23.59 -9.15 7.90
N ASP A 37 -22.99 -8.21 8.63
CA ASP A 37 -21.94 -7.36 8.08
C ASP A 37 -20.58 -8.04 8.08
N GLY A 38 -20.35 -8.95 9.04
CA GLY A 38 -19.12 -9.72 9.07
C GLY A 38 -18.74 -10.24 10.44
N VAL A 39 -17.54 -10.82 10.46
CA VAL A 39 -16.77 -11.08 11.67
C VAL A 39 -15.59 -10.11 11.65
N VAL A 40 -15.34 -9.39 12.75
CA VAL A 40 -14.13 -8.55 12.87
C VAL A 40 -13.27 -9.02 14.03
N LEU A 41 -11.98 -8.75 13.90
CA LEU A 41 -10.98 -9.04 14.91
C LEU A 41 -10.61 -7.74 15.64
N GLU A 42 -11.03 -7.61 16.89
CA GLU A 42 -10.75 -6.47 17.76
C GLU A 42 -9.77 -6.90 18.84
N GLY A 43 -8.56 -6.34 18.83
CA GLY A 43 -7.45 -6.90 19.62
C GLY A 43 -7.20 -8.34 19.19
N ASP A 44 -7.34 -9.30 20.11
CA ASP A 44 -7.20 -10.72 19.83
C ASP A 44 -8.53 -11.51 19.97
N GLN A 45 -9.67 -10.80 19.98
CA GLN A 45 -11.01 -11.38 20.12
C GLN A 45 -11.82 -11.16 18.84
N TYR A 46 -12.46 -12.24 18.35
CA TYR A 46 -13.39 -12.15 17.23
C TYR A 46 -14.79 -11.76 17.72
N PHE A 47 -15.44 -10.87 16.96
CA PHE A 47 -16.80 -10.43 17.18
C PHE A 47 -17.63 -10.65 15.92
N LEU A 48 -18.92 -10.92 16.09
CA LEU A 48 -19.94 -11.04 15.06
C LEU A 48 -20.76 -9.74 15.00
N HIS A 49 -20.94 -9.19 13.79
CA HIS A 49 -21.47 -7.83 13.58
C HIS A 49 -22.60 -7.84 12.56
N GLY A 50 -23.64 -7.07 12.83
CA GLY A 50 -24.71 -6.87 11.87
C GLY A 50 -25.90 -6.20 12.51
N TRP A 51 -27.04 -6.31 11.85
CA TRP A 51 -28.31 -5.85 12.39
C TRP A 51 -29.45 -6.80 12.02
N THR A 52 -30.48 -6.82 12.86
CA THR A 52 -31.73 -7.53 12.57
C THR A 52 -32.90 -6.91 13.33
N CYS A 53 -34.08 -6.99 12.74
CA CYS A 53 -35.33 -6.59 13.36
C CYS A 53 -36.49 -7.41 12.80
N GLN A 54 -37.61 -7.40 13.52
CA GLN A 54 -38.90 -7.81 12.97
C GLN A 54 -39.61 -6.55 12.50
N GLN A 55 -40.06 -6.51 11.24
CA GLN A 55 -40.67 -5.30 10.70
C GLN A 55 -41.91 -4.88 11.52
N GLY A 56 -42.03 -3.60 11.84
CA GLY A 56 -43.08 -3.06 12.70
C GLY A 56 -42.88 -3.29 14.20
N VAL A 57 -41.77 -3.92 14.62
CA VAL A 57 -41.48 -4.22 16.03
C VAL A 57 -40.23 -3.47 16.50
N ALA A 58 -40.41 -2.60 17.49
CA ALA A 58 -39.33 -1.80 18.07
C ALA A 58 -38.41 -2.57 19.05
N ALA A 59 -38.81 -3.77 19.46
CA ALA A 59 -38.09 -4.58 20.44
C ALA A 59 -36.81 -5.18 19.87
N SER A 60 -35.82 -5.37 20.75
CA SER A 60 -34.63 -6.17 20.50
C SER A 60 -34.97 -7.63 20.18
N LEU A 61 -34.22 -8.22 19.25
CA LEU A 61 -34.34 -9.63 18.89
C LEU A 61 -33.19 -10.42 19.51
N ARG A 62 -33.49 -11.63 20.00
CA ARG A 62 -32.44 -12.63 20.21
C ARG A 62 -31.92 -13.09 18.85
N ILE A 63 -30.64 -13.43 18.78
CA ILE A 63 -30.04 -14.04 17.59
C ILE A 63 -29.51 -15.43 17.92
N HIS A 64 -29.70 -16.36 16.98
CA HIS A 64 -29.09 -17.67 16.99
C HIS A 64 -28.09 -17.78 15.85
N VAL A 65 -26.91 -18.31 16.15
CA VAL A 65 -25.82 -18.48 15.19
C VAL A 65 -25.56 -19.97 15.00
N TYR A 66 -25.62 -20.40 13.74
CA TYR A 66 -25.46 -21.79 13.34
C TYR A 66 -24.18 -21.98 12.52
N ALA A 67 -23.56 -23.14 12.67
CA ALA A 67 -22.41 -23.57 11.92
C ALA A 67 -22.75 -24.66 10.89
N GLY A 68 -22.06 -24.62 9.76
CA GLY A 68 -22.14 -25.63 8.70
C GLY A 68 -23.27 -25.36 7.71
N ALA A 69 -24.49 -25.17 8.22
CA ALA A 69 -25.70 -24.94 7.45
C ALA A 69 -26.69 -24.04 8.20
N SER A 70 -27.76 -23.59 7.54
CA SER A 70 -28.84 -22.85 8.18
C SER A 70 -29.65 -23.72 9.14
N ALA A 71 -30.39 -23.09 10.07
CA ALA A 71 -31.38 -23.77 10.91
C ALA A 71 -32.50 -24.47 10.13
N TYR A 72 -32.69 -24.12 8.85
CA TYR A 72 -33.73 -24.63 7.97
C TYR A 72 -33.20 -25.46 6.79
N ASP A 73 -31.87 -25.58 6.65
CA ASP A 73 -31.27 -26.46 5.65
C ASP A 73 -31.39 -27.92 6.10
N GLU A 74 -31.22 -28.87 5.18
CA GLU A 74 -31.10 -30.30 5.50
C GLU A 74 -29.78 -30.84 4.91
N PRO A 75 -28.82 -31.30 5.73
CA PRO A 75 -28.89 -31.37 7.19
C PRO A 75 -28.87 -29.98 7.86
N ARG A 76 -29.58 -29.86 8.98
CA ARG A 76 -29.64 -28.62 9.75
C ARG A 76 -28.29 -28.25 10.34
N GLY A 77 -28.03 -26.95 10.40
CA GLY A 77 -26.86 -26.42 11.07
C GLY A 77 -26.82 -26.71 12.57
N GLN A 78 -25.63 -26.69 13.13
CA GLN A 78 -25.42 -26.80 14.58
C GLN A 78 -25.57 -25.42 15.22
N LEU A 79 -26.46 -25.25 16.21
CA LEU A 79 -26.51 -24.03 17.02
C LEU A 79 -25.25 -23.95 17.90
N VAL A 80 -24.48 -22.88 17.77
CA VAL A 80 -23.18 -22.74 18.46
C VAL A 80 -23.04 -21.48 19.30
N LEU A 81 -23.82 -20.45 19.01
CA LEU A 81 -23.76 -19.18 19.73
C LEU A 81 -25.13 -18.52 19.74
N GLU A 82 -25.46 -17.88 20.86
CA GLU A 82 -26.63 -17.04 21.01
C GLU A 82 -26.20 -15.61 21.35
N GLY A 83 -27.01 -14.63 20.95
CA GLY A 83 -26.78 -13.23 21.28
C GLY A 83 -28.06 -12.41 21.19
N ALA A 84 -27.95 -11.09 21.10
CA ALA A 84 -29.09 -10.21 20.90
C ALA A 84 -28.72 -8.95 20.10
N SER A 85 -29.71 -8.41 19.38
CA SER A 85 -29.66 -7.05 18.88
C SER A 85 -29.95 -6.10 20.05
N GLN A 86 -28.95 -5.36 20.51
CA GLN A 86 -29.03 -4.59 21.76
C GLN A 86 -28.43 -3.18 21.64
N PHE A 87 -27.79 -2.89 20.51
CA PHE A 87 -27.21 -1.61 20.21
C PHE A 87 -28.15 -0.81 19.30
N MET A 88 -28.14 0.51 19.48
CA MET A 88 -28.89 1.43 18.63
C MET A 88 -28.49 1.24 17.16
N ALA A 89 -29.45 1.42 16.26
CA ALA A 89 -29.19 1.40 14.83
C ALA A 89 -29.30 2.80 14.23
N GLU A 90 -28.62 3.00 13.09
CA GLU A 90 -28.76 4.20 12.27
C GLU A 90 -30.17 4.33 11.68
N SER A 91 -30.58 5.56 11.31
CA SER A 91 -31.94 5.85 10.84
C SER A 91 -32.33 5.02 9.62
N ALA A 92 -31.40 4.75 8.70
CA ALA A 92 -31.64 3.92 7.52
C ALA A 92 -32.07 2.49 7.88
N VAL A 93 -31.56 1.93 8.98
CA VAL A 93 -32.01 0.63 9.49
C VAL A 93 -33.37 0.78 10.17
N GLY A 94 -33.57 1.83 10.96
CA GLY A 94 -34.86 2.12 11.60
C GLY A 94 -36.01 2.28 10.61
N GLU A 95 -35.77 2.95 9.48
CA GLU A 95 -36.70 3.09 8.36
C GLU A 95 -37.04 1.75 7.72
N ARG A 96 -36.04 0.89 7.45
CA ARG A 96 -36.27 -0.47 6.93
C ARG A 96 -37.07 -1.35 7.88
N CYS A 97 -36.87 -1.17 9.19
CA CYS A 97 -37.60 -1.89 10.23
C CYS A 97 -39.03 -1.36 10.42
N GLY A 98 -39.34 -0.12 10.00
CA GLY A 98 -40.68 0.45 10.08
C GLY A 98 -41.18 0.70 11.51
N ALA A 99 -40.29 0.71 12.51
CA ALA A 99 -40.63 0.85 13.93
C ALA A 99 -39.76 1.91 14.65
N GLY A 100 -39.16 2.83 13.90
CA GLY A 100 -38.30 3.90 14.42
C GLY A 100 -36.91 3.42 14.87
N ASN A 101 -36.24 4.23 15.70
CA ASN A 101 -34.86 4.01 16.13
C ASN A 101 -34.76 2.97 17.26
N GLY A 102 -34.96 1.69 16.94
CA GLY A 102 -34.82 0.58 17.87
C GLY A 102 -33.39 0.04 18.00
N ARG A 103 -33.21 -0.87 18.96
CA ARG A 103 -31.94 -1.57 19.22
C ARG A 103 -31.78 -2.78 18.30
N TYR A 104 -31.43 -2.51 17.05
CA TYR A 104 -31.36 -3.53 16.00
C TYR A 104 -29.95 -4.01 15.67
N ARG A 105 -28.91 -3.33 16.18
CA ARG A 105 -27.50 -3.71 15.94
C ARG A 105 -27.06 -4.76 16.95
N PHE A 106 -26.26 -5.73 16.48
CA PHE A 106 -25.60 -6.72 17.33
C PHE A 106 -24.08 -6.67 17.15
N HIS A 107 -23.38 -6.90 18.25
CA HIS A 107 -21.93 -7.05 18.36
C HIS A 107 -21.69 -8.12 19.42
N VAL A 108 -21.36 -9.34 18.99
CA VAL A 108 -21.36 -10.53 19.86
C VAL A 108 -19.99 -11.18 19.80
N ALA A 109 -19.32 -11.29 20.94
CA ALA A 109 -18.04 -11.99 21.03
C ALA A 109 -18.23 -13.47 20.67
N ILE A 110 -17.35 -14.01 19.82
CA ILE A 110 -17.34 -15.43 19.47
C ILE A 110 -16.31 -16.12 20.38
N PRO A 111 -16.74 -16.96 21.35
CA PRO A 111 -15.82 -17.60 22.28
C PRO A 111 -14.80 -18.48 21.54
N GLU A 112 -13.57 -18.54 22.05
CA GLU A 112 -12.52 -19.40 21.48
C GLU A 112 -12.95 -20.88 21.42
N SER A 113 -13.73 -21.35 22.40
CA SER A 113 -14.29 -22.71 22.40
C SER A 113 -15.22 -22.98 21.22
N VAL A 114 -15.97 -21.98 20.76
CA VAL A 114 -16.81 -22.08 19.56
C VAL A 114 -15.91 -22.15 18.32
N LEU A 115 -14.92 -21.27 18.24
CA LEU A 115 -13.97 -21.26 17.11
C LEU A 115 -13.20 -22.58 17.00
N ALA A 116 -12.79 -23.17 18.13
CA ALA A 116 -12.11 -24.46 18.17
C ALA A 116 -13.01 -25.62 17.70
N ALA A 117 -14.33 -25.52 17.94
CA ALA A 117 -15.28 -26.56 17.56
C ALA A 117 -15.70 -26.49 16.08
N VAL A 118 -15.88 -25.28 15.54
CA VAL A 118 -16.50 -25.07 14.20
C VAL A 118 -15.72 -24.16 13.25
N GLY A 119 -14.45 -23.85 13.58
CA GLY A 119 -13.57 -23.05 12.72
C GLY A 119 -13.56 -23.54 11.27
N GLY A 120 -13.62 -22.59 10.33
CA GLY A 120 -13.69 -22.86 8.89
C GLY A 120 -15.08 -23.28 8.37
N GLN A 121 -16.05 -23.62 9.22
CA GLN A 121 -17.40 -23.91 8.74
C GLN A 121 -18.14 -22.62 8.34
N PRO A 122 -19.06 -22.65 7.35
CA PRO A 122 -19.93 -21.53 7.03
C PRO A 122 -20.77 -21.09 8.24
N LEU A 123 -20.95 -19.78 8.37
CA LEU A 123 -21.64 -19.12 9.49
C LEU A 123 -23.01 -18.62 9.04
N TYR A 124 -24.06 -19.01 9.77
CA TYR A 124 -25.44 -18.56 9.53
C TYR A 124 -25.99 -17.84 10.76
N VAL A 125 -26.65 -16.70 10.56
CA VAL A 125 -27.29 -15.94 11.65
C VAL A 125 -28.79 -15.84 11.40
N HIS A 126 -29.56 -16.06 12.45
CA HIS A 126 -31.02 -15.98 12.43
C HIS A 126 -31.50 -15.03 13.54
N GLY A 127 -32.28 -14.00 13.16
CA GLY A 127 -33.04 -13.20 14.12
C GLY A 127 -34.27 -13.97 14.60
N LEU A 128 -34.52 -14.00 15.90
CA LEU A 128 -35.67 -14.71 16.46
C LEU A 128 -36.87 -13.78 16.57
N ARG A 129 -38.00 -14.19 15.98
CA ARG A 129 -39.26 -13.45 16.08
C ARG A 129 -39.70 -13.23 17.52
N VAL A 130 -40.36 -12.09 17.74
CA VAL A 130 -40.96 -11.73 19.03
C VAL A 130 -42.47 -11.89 18.98
N LEU A 131 -43.10 -11.56 17.85
CA LEU A 131 -44.56 -11.61 17.67
C LEU A 131 -44.95 -12.46 16.45
N GLY A 132 -46.13 -13.07 16.50
CA GLY A 132 -46.70 -13.84 15.39
C GLY A 132 -45.97 -15.15 15.06
N THR A 133 -46.18 -15.64 13.84
CA THR A 133 -45.73 -16.97 13.37
C THR A 133 -44.75 -16.91 12.19
N VAL A 134 -44.16 -15.75 11.92
CA VAL A 134 -43.19 -15.55 10.83
C VAL A 134 -41.95 -16.46 10.98
N GLN A 135 -41.34 -16.87 9.88
CA GLN A 135 -40.11 -17.66 9.93
C GLN A 135 -38.92 -16.81 10.41
N ASN A 136 -38.01 -17.41 11.18
CA ASN A 136 -36.79 -16.75 11.65
C ASN A 136 -35.73 -16.75 10.54
N SER A 137 -36.00 -16.11 9.40
CA SER A 137 -35.14 -16.17 8.20
C SER A 137 -33.65 -15.89 8.49
N ALA A 138 -32.78 -16.56 7.73
CA ALA A 138 -31.35 -16.27 7.79
C ALA A 138 -31.10 -14.82 7.34
N LEU A 139 -30.19 -14.12 8.02
CA LEU A 139 -29.81 -12.77 7.65
C LEU A 139 -29.07 -12.75 6.31
N VAL A 140 -29.18 -11.66 5.57
CA VAL A 140 -28.39 -11.44 4.33
C VAL A 140 -26.90 -11.66 4.65
N ASN A 141 -26.18 -12.31 3.73
CA ASN A 141 -24.79 -12.78 3.85
C ASN A 141 -24.53 -14.01 4.75
N SER A 142 -25.55 -14.57 5.41
CA SER A 142 -25.41 -15.89 6.05
C SER A 142 -24.96 -16.94 5.04
N GLY A 143 -24.03 -17.82 5.44
CA GLY A 143 -23.41 -18.84 4.60
C GLY A 143 -22.26 -18.36 3.71
N LYS A 144 -22.09 -17.04 3.53
CA LYS A 144 -20.99 -16.47 2.72
C LYS A 144 -19.72 -16.19 3.53
N ILE A 145 -19.80 -16.20 4.85
CA ILE A 145 -18.68 -15.99 5.77
C ILE A 145 -18.48 -17.28 6.57
N ARG A 146 -17.24 -17.64 6.85
CA ARG A 146 -16.84 -18.79 7.66
C ARG A 146 -16.49 -18.33 9.07
N PHE A 147 -16.69 -19.23 10.04
CA PHE A 147 -16.10 -19.06 11.36
C PHE A 147 -14.57 -18.97 11.24
N PRO A 148 -13.93 -18.00 11.91
CA PRO A 148 -12.47 -17.98 11.98
C PRO A 148 -11.95 -19.19 12.76
N HIS A 149 -10.70 -19.57 12.52
CA HIS A 149 -9.99 -20.47 13.40
C HIS A 149 -9.44 -19.70 14.61
N PRO A 150 -9.25 -20.33 15.77
CA PRO A 150 -8.56 -19.71 16.90
C PRO A 150 -7.18 -19.17 16.49
N LEU A 151 -6.80 -17.98 16.97
CA LEU A 151 -5.51 -17.35 16.62
C LEU A 151 -4.30 -18.22 17.01
N GLY A 152 -4.42 -19.05 18.06
CA GLY A 152 -3.37 -20.01 18.42
C GLY A 152 -3.15 -21.12 17.37
N SER A 153 -4.20 -21.47 16.62
CA SER A 153 -4.15 -22.51 15.57
C SER A 153 -3.93 -21.93 14.16
N ALA A 154 -4.39 -20.69 13.92
CA ALA A 154 -4.21 -19.98 12.67
C ALA A 154 -3.80 -18.52 12.95
N PRO A 155 -2.51 -18.29 13.28
CA PRO A 155 -2.04 -16.96 13.56
C PRO A 155 -2.12 -16.02 12.35
N ARG A 156 -2.07 -14.71 12.61
CA ARG A 156 -2.05 -13.69 11.54
C ARG A 156 -0.85 -13.95 10.62
N GLY A 157 -1.09 -13.86 9.32
CA GLY A 157 -0.13 -14.16 8.26
C GLY A 157 -0.09 -15.64 7.86
N CYS A 158 -0.87 -16.52 8.49
CA CYS A 158 -1.10 -17.90 8.06
C CYS A 158 -2.56 -18.36 8.20
N MET A 159 -3.50 -17.42 8.29
CA MET A 159 -4.93 -17.71 8.17
C MET A 159 -5.39 -17.64 6.72
N SER A 160 -6.45 -18.38 6.39
CA SER A 160 -7.21 -18.21 5.14
C SER A 160 -8.15 -17.02 5.24
N SER A 161 -8.69 -16.58 4.11
CA SER A 161 -9.83 -15.66 4.13
C SER A 161 -11.03 -16.30 4.84
N LEU A 162 -11.86 -15.47 5.46
CA LEU A 162 -13.14 -15.91 6.04
C LEU A 162 -14.26 -15.96 5.00
N TRP A 163 -14.05 -15.47 3.78
CA TRP A 163 -15.05 -15.61 2.73
C TRP A 163 -15.22 -17.06 2.29
N SER A 164 -16.47 -17.48 2.16
CA SER A 164 -16.89 -18.87 2.06
C SER A 164 -17.21 -19.28 0.62
N ASP A 165 -16.24 -19.25 -0.28
CA ASP A 165 -16.40 -19.87 -1.60
C ASP A 165 -15.06 -20.03 -2.35
N ASN A 166 -14.97 -21.11 -3.14
CA ASN A 166 -13.88 -21.35 -4.10
C ASN A 166 -14.11 -20.55 -5.39
N VAL A 167 -14.72 -19.37 -5.28
CA VAL A 167 -15.09 -18.53 -6.42
C VAL A 167 -13.91 -17.67 -6.81
N GLU A 168 -13.73 -17.59 -8.13
CA GLU A 168 -12.71 -16.80 -8.79
C GLU A 168 -12.74 -15.32 -8.33
N ARG A 169 -11.57 -14.74 -8.01
CA ARG A 169 -11.45 -13.41 -7.40
C ARG A 169 -10.26 -12.61 -7.89
N ASN A 170 -10.39 -11.29 -7.74
CA ASN A 170 -9.32 -10.37 -8.11
C ASN A 170 -8.39 -10.10 -6.94
N ALA A 171 -7.10 -10.26 -7.20
CA ALA A 171 -6.05 -9.80 -6.30
C ALA A 171 -5.50 -8.44 -6.75
N TYR A 172 -5.34 -7.54 -5.78
CA TYR A 172 -4.69 -6.24 -5.96
C TYR A 172 -3.39 -6.17 -5.13
N PRO A 173 -2.27 -6.74 -5.62
CA PRO A 173 -0.95 -6.59 -5.06
C PRO A 173 -0.44 -5.16 -5.27
N SER A 174 -0.64 -4.32 -4.27
CA SER A 174 -0.24 -2.91 -4.27
C SER A 174 1.06 -2.65 -3.51
N GLY A 175 1.47 -3.56 -2.62
CA GLY A 175 2.69 -3.42 -1.83
C GLY A 175 3.72 -4.49 -2.18
N ASN A 176 4.93 -4.07 -2.53
CA ASN A 176 6.07 -4.98 -2.72
C ASN A 176 7.36 -4.31 -2.27
N ALA A 177 8.08 -4.92 -1.34
CA ALA A 177 9.34 -4.39 -0.87
C ALA A 177 10.27 -5.50 -0.37
N GLN A 178 11.57 -5.25 -0.52
CA GLN A 178 12.62 -6.07 0.07
C GLN A 178 13.31 -5.22 1.14
N GLY A 179 13.46 -5.78 2.34
CA GLY A 179 14.20 -5.12 3.40
C GLY A 179 15.65 -5.02 2.99
N GLN A 180 16.33 -3.93 3.37
CA GLN A 180 17.74 -3.81 3.05
C GLN A 180 18.54 -4.97 3.68
N GLY A 181 19.35 -5.66 2.88
CA GLY A 181 20.11 -6.84 3.31
C GLY A 181 19.28 -8.10 3.55
N GLN A 182 17.96 -8.06 3.37
CA GLN A 182 17.11 -9.23 3.64
C GLN A 182 16.98 -10.13 2.42
N PRO A 183 16.91 -11.46 2.62
CA PRO A 183 16.74 -12.38 1.50
C PRO A 183 15.30 -12.41 0.97
N TRP A 184 14.33 -11.88 1.72
CA TRP A 184 12.91 -11.98 1.43
C TRP A 184 12.34 -10.69 0.82
N VAL A 185 11.70 -10.82 -0.33
CA VAL A 185 10.73 -9.84 -0.83
C VAL A 185 9.38 -10.15 -0.19
N TYR A 186 8.72 -9.14 0.35
CA TYR A 186 7.35 -9.22 0.85
C TYR A 186 6.40 -8.60 -0.17
N MET A 187 5.29 -9.29 -0.44
CA MET A 187 4.19 -8.80 -1.26
C MET A 187 2.92 -8.77 -0.43
N ALA A 188 2.22 -7.63 -0.45
CA ALA A 188 0.92 -7.45 0.18
C ALA A 188 -0.16 -7.19 -0.88
N TRP A 189 -1.35 -7.76 -0.66
CA TRP A 189 -2.51 -7.57 -1.53
C TRP A 189 -3.83 -7.62 -0.74
N VAL A 190 -4.88 -7.10 -1.37
CA VAL A 190 -6.28 -7.36 -0.99
C VAL A 190 -6.97 -8.17 -2.07
N TRP A 191 -8.00 -8.89 -1.67
CA TRP A 191 -8.94 -9.55 -2.57
C TRP A 191 -10.14 -8.65 -2.84
N ARG A 192 -10.84 -8.86 -3.97
CA ARG A 192 -12.05 -8.12 -4.33
C ARG A 192 -13.07 -9.03 -5.02
N GLU A 193 -14.31 -8.99 -4.55
CA GLU A 193 -15.43 -9.80 -5.06
C GLU A 193 -15.96 -9.34 -6.41
N THR A 194 -16.12 -8.02 -6.57
CA THR A 194 -16.75 -7.41 -7.75
C THR A 194 -15.86 -6.27 -8.26
N PRO A 195 -16.17 -5.62 -9.39
CA PRO A 195 -15.43 -4.41 -9.79
C PRO A 195 -15.49 -3.27 -8.75
N ALA A 196 -16.48 -3.29 -7.85
CA ALA A 196 -16.72 -2.24 -6.86
C ALA A 196 -15.75 -2.30 -5.68
N VAL A 197 -15.21 -1.15 -5.28
CA VAL A 197 -14.11 -1.00 -4.32
C VAL A 197 -14.51 -1.41 -2.89
N GLU A 198 -15.77 -1.21 -2.52
CA GLU A 198 -16.34 -1.61 -1.24
C GLU A 198 -16.28 -3.12 -1.04
N THR A 199 -16.11 -3.89 -2.11
CA THR A 199 -15.94 -5.34 -2.04
C THR A 199 -14.50 -5.78 -1.85
N ASN A 200 -13.55 -4.87 -1.60
CA ASN A 200 -12.22 -5.25 -1.15
C ASN A 200 -12.28 -5.91 0.24
N HIS A 201 -11.44 -6.91 0.45
CA HIS A 201 -11.36 -7.64 1.71
C HIS A 201 -9.98 -8.28 1.92
N SER A 202 -9.74 -8.77 3.14
CA SER A 202 -8.61 -9.63 3.53
C SER A 202 -7.22 -9.11 3.13
N VAL A 203 -6.61 -8.32 4.02
CA VAL A 203 -5.21 -7.88 3.86
C VAL A 203 -4.31 -9.10 3.98
N SER A 204 -3.58 -9.40 2.92
CA SER A 204 -2.80 -10.64 2.79
C SER A 204 -1.34 -10.34 2.50
N VAL A 205 -0.43 -11.18 2.99
CA VAL A 205 1.02 -11.05 2.81
C VAL A 205 1.67 -12.40 2.56
N ALA A 206 2.56 -12.45 1.58
CA ALA A 206 3.45 -13.58 1.33
C ALA A 206 4.86 -13.06 1.06
N ARG A 207 5.84 -13.95 1.22
CA ARG A 207 7.26 -13.65 0.99
C ARG A 207 7.90 -14.63 0.03
N SER A 208 8.91 -14.17 -0.69
CA SER A 208 9.69 -15.00 -1.61
C SER A 208 11.13 -14.54 -1.72
N GLN A 209 12.06 -15.49 -1.92
CA GLN A 209 13.49 -15.25 -2.16
C GLN A 209 13.84 -15.17 -3.65
N ASP A 210 12.93 -15.59 -4.53
CA ASP A 210 13.17 -15.75 -5.97
C ASP A 210 11.97 -15.31 -6.83
N LEU A 211 10.87 -14.89 -6.19
CA LEU A 211 9.57 -14.55 -6.78
C LEU A 211 8.88 -15.72 -7.52
N VAL A 212 9.42 -16.94 -7.36
CA VAL A 212 8.89 -18.19 -7.94
C VAL A 212 8.30 -19.06 -6.83
N ASN A 213 9.04 -19.26 -5.75
CA ASN A 213 8.63 -19.99 -4.56
C ASN A 213 8.12 -19.02 -3.50
N TRP A 214 6.84 -19.12 -3.19
CA TRP A 214 6.16 -18.24 -2.23
C TRP A 214 5.90 -18.97 -0.92
N TYR A 215 6.06 -18.24 0.17
CA TYR A 215 5.83 -18.73 1.52
C TYR A 215 4.96 -17.73 2.28
N ASN A 216 4.13 -18.23 3.18
CA ASN A 216 3.51 -17.36 4.16
C ASN A 216 4.52 -16.94 5.23
N THR A 217 4.10 -16.04 6.12
CA THR A 217 5.01 -15.51 7.16
C THR A 217 5.25 -16.50 8.29
N CYS A 218 4.46 -17.58 8.35
CA CYS A 218 4.63 -18.70 9.29
C CYS A 218 5.58 -19.79 8.76
N GLY A 219 6.04 -19.68 7.50
CA GLY A 219 7.03 -20.58 6.90
C GLY A 219 6.46 -21.70 6.01
N GLU A 220 5.15 -21.77 5.85
CA GLU A 220 4.51 -22.71 4.94
C GLU A 220 4.75 -22.29 3.49
N LYS A 221 5.11 -23.26 2.63
CA LYS A 221 5.20 -23.04 1.19
C LYS A 221 3.79 -22.97 0.60
N LEU A 222 3.49 -21.87 -0.09
CA LEU A 222 2.20 -21.65 -0.72
C LEU A 222 2.15 -22.33 -2.09
N THR A 223 1.00 -22.94 -2.39
CA THR A 223 0.72 -23.51 -3.70
C THR A 223 0.21 -22.41 -4.62
N LEU A 224 0.84 -22.28 -5.79
CA LEU A 224 0.37 -21.39 -6.84
C LEU A 224 -0.72 -22.12 -7.68
N PRO A 225 -1.72 -21.40 -8.20
CA PRO A 225 -1.89 -19.96 -8.03
C PRO A 225 -2.46 -19.61 -6.63
N LEU A 226 -2.08 -18.45 -6.08
CA LEU A 226 -2.55 -18.01 -4.76
C LEU A 226 -4.06 -17.72 -4.80
N THR A 227 -4.81 -18.14 -3.79
CA THR A 227 -6.27 -17.95 -3.70
C THR A 227 -6.66 -17.39 -2.33
N THR A 228 -7.94 -17.12 -2.10
CA THR A 228 -8.47 -16.77 -0.77
C THR A 228 -8.26 -17.89 0.27
N ALA A 229 -8.05 -19.13 -0.18
CA ALA A 229 -7.70 -20.25 0.68
C ALA A 229 -6.20 -20.29 1.01
N SER A 230 -5.35 -19.54 0.30
CA SER A 230 -3.93 -19.43 0.65
C SER A 230 -3.79 -18.82 2.03
N HIS A 231 -3.11 -19.54 2.92
CA HIS A 231 -2.83 -19.16 4.30
C HIS A 231 -1.89 -17.95 4.36
N ALA A 232 -2.38 -16.75 4.05
CA ALA A 232 -1.59 -15.53 3.90
C ALA A 232 -2.27 -14.30 4.50
N VAL A 233 -3.47 -14.42 5.08
CA VAL A 233 -4.22 -13.27 5.59
C VAL A 233 -3.60 -12.75 6.88
N VAL A 234 -3.31 -11.45 6.95
CA VAL A 234 -2.79 -10.73 8.13
C VAL A 234 -3.93 -10.08 8.91
N ASP A 235 -4.90 -9.49 8.20
CA ASP A 235 -6.11 -8.91 8.80
C ASP A 235 -7.33 -9.42 8.01
N PRO A 236 -8.22 -10.25 8.62
CA PRO A 236 -9.36 -10.88 7.96
C PRO A 236 -10.53 -9.91 7.79
N ILE A 237 -10.26 -8.74 7.22
CA ILE A 237 -11.25 -7.71 6.89
C ILE A 237 -12.27 -8.28 5.91
N GLN A 238 -13.56 -7.98 6.10
CA GLN A 238 -14.66 -8.37 5.20
C GLN A 238 -15.03 -7.23 4.23
N THR A 239 -15.83 -7.52 3.21
CA THR A 239 -16.38 -6.48 2.32
C THR A 239 -17.12 -5.40 3.12
N ASN A 240 -17.14 -4.18 2.60
CA ASN A 240 -17.77 -2.99 3.19
C ASN A 240 -17.10 -2.50 4.48
N GLN A 241 -15.88 -2.96 4.78
CA GLN A 241 -15.12 -2.54 5.97
C GLN A 241 -13.97 -1.58 5.64
N GLY A 242 -14.06 -0.85 4.53
CA GLY A 242 -13.24 0.34 4.29
C GLY A 242 -11.79 0.10 3.89
N VAL A 243 -11.40 -1.14 3.55
CA VAL A 243 -10.06 -1.43 3.03
C VAL A 243 -9.95 -1.06 1.56
N LEU A 244 -8.87 -0.37 1.21
CA LEU A 244 -8.58 0.08 -0.15
C LEU A 244 -7.39 -0.71 -0.72
N ASN A 245 -7.33 -0.83 -2.05
CA ASN A 245 -6.27 -1.54 -2.77
C ASN A 245 -4.98 -0.71 -2.94
N ASN A 246 -4.56 -0.01 -1.88
CA ASN A 246 -3.40 0.87 -1.82
C ASN A 246 -2.47 0.56 -0.63
N LEU A 247 -2.35 -0.73 -0.28
CA LEU A 247 -1.45 -1.20 0.76
C LEU A 247 0.01 -0.81 0.45
N ASN A 248 0.74 -0.38 1.48
CA ASN A 248 2.18 -0.14 1.41
C ASN A 248 2.93 -1.20 2.23
N VAL A 249 4.07 -1.67 1.72
CA VAL A 249 5.00 -2.52 2.47
C VAL A 249 6.29 -1.75 2.70
N GLY A 250 6.66 -1.58 3.96
CA GLY A 250 7.92 -0.98 4.39
C GLY A 250 8.58 -1.84 5.47
N PHE A 251 9.61 -1.28 6.10
CA PHE A 251 10.35 -1.94 7.18
C PHE A 251 10.60 -0.96 8.31
N ASP A 252 10.67 -1.47 9.53
CA ASP A 252 11.10 -0.68 10.67
C ASP A 252 12.63 -0.66 10.84
N GLY A 253 13.13 0.02 11.88
CA GLY A 253 14.57 0.17 12.14
C GLY A 253 15.30 -1.15 12.40
N GLU A 254 14.59 -2.20 12.82
CA GLU A 254 15.12 -3.56 13.02
C GLU A 254 14.98 -4.42 11.75
N GLY A 255 14.44 -3.87 10.66
CA GLY A 255 14.14 -4.61 9.44
C GLY A 255 12.88 -5.48 9.55
N ARG A 256 12.01 -5.30 10.54
CA ARG A 256 10.74 -6.04 10.56
C ARG A 256 9.79 -5.48 9.51
N PRO A 257 9.11 -6.32 8.71
CA PRO A 257 8.18 -5.84 7.69
C PRO A 257 6.96 -5.18 8.35
N VAL A 258 6.51 -4.08 7.74
CA VAL A 258 5.34 -3.30 8.13
C VAL A 258 4.41 -3.16 6.92
N VAL A 259 3.15 -3.54 7.07
CA VAL A 259 2.10 -3.35 6.07
C VAL A 259 1.14 -2.28 6.54
N THR A 260 1.04 -1.20 5.76
CA THR A 260 0.13 -0.09 6.04
C THR A 260 -1.10 -0.18 5.18
N TYR A 261 -2.26 0.01 5.80
CA TYR A 261 -3.55 0.01 5.14
C TYR A 261 -4.58 0.83 5.92
N GLN A 262 -5.71 1.12 5.30
CA GLN A 262 -6.86 1.71 5.97
C GLN A 262 -7.97 0.67 6.19
N LYS A 263 -8.79 0.86 7.22
CA LYS A 263 -10.07 0.14 7.38
C LYS A 263 -11.05 0.95 8.22
N TYR A 264 -12.30 0.52 8.23
CA TYR A 264 -13.29 1.05 9.17
C TYR A 264 -13.08 0.49 10.57
N LYS A 265 -13.34 1.35 11.53
CA LYS A 265 -13.51 1.04 12.94
C LYS A 265 -14.87 1.55 13.36
N VAL A 266 -15.68 0.67 13.94
CA VAL A 266 -16.99 0.99 14.48
C VAL A 266 -16.92 1.08 15.99
N VAL A 267 -17.60 2.06 16.57
CA VAL A 267 -17.83 2.12 18.03
C VAL A 267 -19.30 1.89 18.28
N TYR A 268 -19.63 0.79 18.96
CA TYR A 268 -20.98 0.50 19.40
C TYR A 268 -21.27 1.18 20.74
N SER A 269 -22.50 1.64 20.91
CA SER A 269 -23.01 2.16 22.17
C SER A 269 -24.43 1.67 22.40
N ALA A 270 -24.79 1.53 23.67
CA ALA A 270 -26.16 1.26 24.05
C ALA A 270 -27.08 2.42 23.65
N ASP A 271 -26.59 3.66 23.65
CA ASP A 271 -27.47 4.84 23.68
C ASP A 271 -27.31 5.75 22.45
N VAL A 272 -26.27 5.53 21.65
CA VAL A 272 -26.06 6.24 20.37
C VAL A 272 -25.84 5.24 19.22
N PRO A 273 -26.33 5.55 18.00
CA PRO A 273 -26.06 4.73 16.83
C PRO A 273 -24.56 4.51 16.60
N PRO A 274 -24.16 3.39 15.96
CA PRO A 274 -22.77 3.08 15.71
C PRO A 274 -22.11 4.18 14.90
N VAL A 275 -20.94 4.62 15.36
CA VAL A 275 -20.11 5.58 14.63
C VAL A 275 -19.05 4.82 13.88
N TRP A 276 -19.15 4.84 12.55
CA TRP A 276 -18.13 4.31 11.66
C TRP A 276 -17.06 5.37 11.43
N THR A 277 -15.81 4.97 11.57
CA THR A 277 -14.66 5.86 11.38
C THR A 277 -13.66 5.18 10.47
N THR A 278 -12.95 5.94 9.64
CA THR A 278 -11.83 5.39 8.87
C THR A 278 -10.54 5.58 9.67
N GLN A 279 -9.74 4.53 9.81
CA GLN A 279 -8.42 4.62 10.42
C GLN A 279 -7.34 4.02 9.53
N VAL A 280 -6.11 4.52 9.67
CA VAL A 280 -4.91 3.90 9.11
C VAL A 280 -4.30 2.96 10.16
N TYR A 281 -3.85 1.79 9.73
CA TYR A 281 -3.21 0.76 10.55
C TYR A 281 -1.85 0.40 9.96
N ASN A 282 -0.91 0.11 10.84
CA ASN A 282 0.37 -0.53 10.56
C ASN A 282 0.37 -1.94 11.17
N ALA A 283 0.23 -2.97 10.35
CA ALA A 283 0.51 -4.33 10.77
C ALA A 283 2.02 -4.55 10.71
N ARG A 284 2.65 -4.87 11.84
CA ARG A 284 4.10 -5.15 11.94
C ARG A 284 4.33 -6.60 12.34
N LEU A 285 5.27 -7.27 11.69
CA LEU A 285 5.68 -8.62 12.08
C LEU A 285 6.61 -8.56 13.30
N GLU A 286 6.11 -8.92 14.47
CA GLU A 286 6.85 -8.94 15.74
C GLU A 286 7.08 -10.39 16.18
N GLY A 287 8.34 -10.85 16.12
CA GLY A 287 8.66 -12.26 16.27
C GLY A 287 8.03 -13.07 15.14
N SER A 288 7.14 -14.01 15.47
CA SER A 288 6.41 -14.83 14.50
C SER A 288 4.98 -14.34 14.24
N GLN A 289 4.57 -13.20 14.81
CA GLN A 289 3.18 -12.75 14.82
C GLN A 289 3.03 -11.35 14.24
N TRP A 290 2.03 -11.15 13.37
CA TRP A 290 1.65 -9.81 12.97
C TRP A 290 0.86 -9.13 14.09
N LYS A 291 1.27 -7.93 14.49
CA LYS A 291 0.52 -7.06 15.41
C LYS A 291 0.01 -5.83 14.69
N LEU A 292 -1.25 -5.48 14.93
CA LEU A 292 -1.91 -4.35 14.29
C LEU A 292 -1.80 -3.12 15.19
N HIS A 293 -1.18 -2.08 14.68
CA HIS A 293 -1.02 -0.80 15.37
C HIS A 293 -1.90 0.25 14.69
N GLU A 294 -2.88 0.78 15.42
CA GLU A 294 -3.73 1.88 14.94
C GLU A 294 -2.90 3.18 14.91
N MET A 295 -2.87 3.85 13.75
CA MET A 295 -2.03 5.03 13.49
C MET A 295 -2.80 6.34 13.72
N THR A 296 -4.11 6.32 13.53
CA THR A 296 -4.99 7.50 13.56
C THR A 296 -6.12 7.31 14.57
N ALA A 297 -6.77 8.40 14.97
CA ALA A 297 -7.99 8.34 15.81
C ALA A 297 -9.08 9.28 15.28
N TRP A 298 -9.27 9.30 13.96
CA TRP A 298 -10.26 10.15 13.28
C TRP A 298 -11.69 9.80 13.69
N LYS A 299 -12.61 10.77 13.69
CA LYS A 299 -14.00 10.58 14.13
C LYS A 299 -15.02 10.49 12.99
N THR A 300 -14.58 10.68 11.75
CA THR A 300 -15.43 10.62 10.55
C THR A 300 -15.13 9.39 9.70
N GLN A 301 -16.13 8.92 8.96
CA GLN A 301 -15.98 7.88 7.94
C GLN A 301 -15.60 8.50 6.59
N HIS A 302 -14.71 7.86 5.85
CA HIS A 302 -14.53 8.06 4.41
C HIS A 302 -15.17 6.87 3.72
N VAL A 303 -16.37 7.07 3.18
CA VAL A 303 -17.12 5.99 2.52
C VAL A 303 -16.45 5.64 1.18
N LEU A 304 -16.00 4.40 1.07
CA LEU A 304 -15.54 3.80 -0.18
C LEU A 304 -16.73 3.14 -0.89
N GLU A 305 -17.04 3.60 -2.10
CA GLU A 305 -18.06 3.00 -2.96
C GLU A 305 -17.74 3.22 -4.44
N GLY A 306 -18.19 2.28 -5.30
CA GLY A 306 -18.12 2.41 -6.75
C GLY A 306 -16.94 1.70 -7.40
N GLY A 307 -16.86 1.77 -8.74
CA GLY A 307 -15.85 1.09 -9.54
C GLY A 307 -14.87 2.04 -10.22
N GLY A 308 -13.80 1.48 -10.78
CA GLY A 308 -12.80 2.23 -11.54
C GLY A 308 -11.91 3.13 -10.67
N SER A 309 -11.44 4.23 -11.25
CA SER A 309 -10.58 5.20 -10.57
C SER A 309 -11.43 6.12 -9.70
N LEU A 310 -11.32 5.98 -8.38
CA LEU A 310 -12.02 6.85 -7.44
C LEU A 310 -11.49 8.29 -7.54
N PRO A 311 -12.38 9.30 -7.61
CA PRO A 311 -11.96 10.70 -7.60
C PRO A 311 -11.28 11.04 -6.27
N ARG A 312 -10.18 11.80 -6.32
CA ARG A 312 -9.59 12.37 -5.10
C ARG A 312 -10.48 13.48 -4.58
N THR A 313 -10.90 13.37 -3.33
CA THR A 313 -11.70 14.38 -2.62
C THR A 313 -10.98 14.77 -1.33
N SER A 314 -11.49 15.78 -0.62
CA SER A 314 -11.01 16.13 0.72
C SER A 314 -11.10 14.96 1.71
N SER A 315 -11.96 13.98 1.43
CA SER A 315 -12.15 12.77 2.23
C SER A 315 -11.17 11.63 1.94
N SER A 316 -10.41 11.73 0.84
CA SER A 316 -9.45 10.69 0.46
C SER A 316 -8.34 10.56 1.51
N VAL A 317 -8.10 9.30 1.91
CA VAL A 317 -7.03 8.94 2.84
C VAL A 317 -5.73 8.74 2.07
N SER A 318 -4.64 9.10 2.72
CA SER A 318 -3.30 8.91 2.16
C SER A 318 -2.29 8.59 3.23
N TYR A 319 -1.30 7.80 2.84
CA TYR A 319 -0.19 7.41 3.69
C TYR A 319 1.01 7.00 2.82
N SER A 320 2.22 7.34 3.28
CA SER A 320 3.46 6.96 2.61
C SER A 320 3.92 5.56 3.02
N VAL A 321 4.97 5.04 2.40
CA VAL A 321 5.62 3.79 2.84
C VAL A 321 6.38 4.08 4.15
N PRO A 322 6.37 3.18 5.16
CA PRO A 322 7.24 3.31 6.33
C PRO A 322 8.72 3.33 5.90
N ARG A 323 9.46 4.37 6.31
CA ARG A 323 10.89 4.54 5.96
C ARG A 323 11.75 4.71 7.20
N VAL A 324 12.83 3.95 7.27
CA VAL A 324 13.88 4.15 8.27
C VAL A 324 14.69 5.39 7.91
N THR A 325 14.83 6.32 8.85
CA THR A 325 15.63 7.53 8.73
C THR A 325 17.08 7.26 9.08
N ASN A 326 17.95 8.23 8.81
CA ASN A 326 19.36 8.18 9.19
C ASN A 326 19.60 8.19 10.70
N THR A 327 18.57 8.33 11.53
CA THR A 327 18.65 8.22 13.00
C THR A 327 18.11 6.88 13.51
N GLY A 328 17.75 5.96 12.62
CA GLY A 328 17.18 4.65 12.96
C GLY A 328 15.69 4.72 13.32
N ALA A 329 15.08 5.91 13.31
CA ALA A 329 13.67 6.08 13.51
C ALA A 329 12.89 5.69 12.26
N VAL A 330 11.66 5.20 12.41
CA VAL A 330 10.76 4.97 11.26
C VAL A 330 9.85 6.17 11.14
N VAL A 331 9.79 6.79 9.96
CA VAL A 331 8.87 7.88 9.67
C VAL A 331 7.88 7.44 8.60
N GLN A 332 6.63 7.82 8.82
CA GLN A 332 5.55 7.61 7.86
C GLN A 332 4.58 8.78 7.90
N SER A 333 4.32 9.36 6.74
CA SER A 333 3.35 10.45 6.58
C SER A 333 1.96 9.89 6.35
N PHE A 334 0.95 10.58 6.85
CA PHE A 334 -0.45 10.26 6.59
C PHE A 334 -1.29 11.54 6.54
N GLY A 335 -2.46 11.44 5.93
CA GLY A 335 -3.50 12.40 6.21
C GLY A 335 -4.79 12.24 5.43
N ARG A 336 -5.75 13.06 5.86
CA ARG A 336 -7.11 13.18 5.36
C ARG A 336 -7.62 14.58 5.69
N ALA A 337 -8.02 15.36 4.68
CA ALA A 337 -8.24 16.80 4.85
C ALA A 337 -9.53 17.16 5.58
N ASP A 338 -10.57 16.35 5.47
CA ASP A 338 -11.88 16.53 6.12
C ASP A 338 -12.03 15.79 7.46
N ALA A 339 -10.95 15.19 7.97
CA ALA A 339 -11.02 14.37 9.18
C ALA A 339 -11.40 15.23 10.39
N ASP A 340 -12.39 14.79 11.17
CA ASP A 340 -12.59 15.28 12.54
C ASP A 340 -11.56 14.62 13.45
N THR A 341 -10.82 15.47 14.16
CA THR A 341 -9.54 15.19 14.81
C THR A 341 -9.55 15.46 16.30
N SER A 342 -10.72 15.56 16.92
CA SER A 342 -10.82 15.71 18.39
C SER A 342 -10.03 14.59 19.10
N GLY A 343 -8.77 14.88 19.47
CA GLY A 343 -7.82 13.96 20.09
C GLY A 343 -6.64 13.43 19.22
N ALA A 344 -6.58 13.64 17.90
CA ALA A 344 -5.45 13.20 17.04
C ALA A 344 -5.42 13.97 15.70
N PRO A 345 -4.25 14.28 15.09
CA PRO A 345 -4.19 15.15 13.91
C PRO A 345 -4.79 14.57 12.61
N ALA A 346 -5.29 15.45 11.74
CA ALA A 346 -5.87 15.12 10.42
C ALA A 346 -4.79 14.63 9.45
N SER A 347 -3.58 15.16 9.61
CA SER A 347 -2.38 14.79 8.87
C SER A 347 -1.16 14.93 9.77
N GLY A 348 -0.13 14.14 9.52
CA GLY A 348 1.13 14.28 10.24
C GLY A 348 2.13 13.20 9.88
N ASN A 349 3.17 13.12 10.70
CA ASN A 349 4.18 12.08 10.62
C ASN A 349 4.08 11.19 11.85
N TRP A 350 3.91 9.90 11.61
CA TRP A 350 4.07 8.86 12.60
C TRP A 350 5.54 8.52 12.70
N THR A 351 6.08 8.58 13.92
CA THR A 351 7.48 8.26 14.18
C THR A 351 7.60 7.14 15.20
N LEU A 352 8.31 6.08 14.85
CA LEU A 352 8.76 5.05 15.78
C LEU A 352 10.24 5.30 16.10
N SER A 353 10.60 5.48 17.38
CA SER A 353 12.00 5.69 17.77
C SER A 353 12.79 4.38 17.65
N ALA A 354 14.11 4.49 17.40
CA ALA A 354 15.00 3.34 17.25
C ALA A 354 15.07 2.43 18.50
N ALA A 355 14.69 2.94 19.68
CA ALA A 355 14.80 2.24 20.96
C ALA A 355 13.42 1.92 21.61
N GLY A 356 12.31 2.17 20.92
CA GLY A 356 10.97 2.16 21.53
C GLY A 356 10.04 1.07 21.00
N THR A 357 9.23 0.50 21.91
CA THR A 357 7.96 -0.17 21.58
C THR A 357 6.80 0.83 21.41
N ALA A 358 7.00 2.09 21.81
CA ALA A 358 5.97 3.12 21.87
C ALA A 358 5.97 4.02 20.63
N LEU A 359 4.78 4.24 20.09
CA LEU A 359 4.49 5.02 18.91
C LEU A 359 4.24 6.48 19.32
N SER A 360 4.99 7.44 18.75
CA SER A 360 4.66 8.86 18.92
C SER A 360 4.18 9.44 17.59
N VAL A 361 2.94 9.90 17.55
CA VAL A 361 2.43 10.72 16.45
C VAL A 361 2.92 12.14 16.70
N THR A 362 3.69 12.69 15.78
CA THR A 362 4.01 14.13 15.80
C THR A 362 3.05 14.83 14.85
N PRO A 363 2.07 15.61 15.36
CA PRO A 363 1.23 16.44 14.53
C PRO A 363 2.10 17.37 13.71
N THR A 364 1.81 17.53 12.42
CA THR A 364 2.42 18.59 11.63
C THR A 364 1.36 19.67 11.41
N PRO A 365 1.46 20.85 12.05
CA PRO A 365 0.47 21.90 11.88
C PRO A 365 0.45 22.40 10.43
N GLY A 366 -0.65 22.19 9.71
CA GLY A 366 -0.91 22.85 8.43
C GLY A 366 0.03 22.53 7.26
N SER A 367 1.00 21.62 7.40
CA SER A 367 1.95 21.27 6.34
C SER A 367 1.67 19.88 5.78
N GLY A 368 1.18 19.87 4.54
CA GLY A 368 1.56 18.94 3.46
C GLY A 368 1.73 17.49 3.84
N ILE A 369 0.78 16.67 3.42
CA ILE A 369 1.03 15.24 3.29
C ILE A 369 2.12 15.13 2.24
N ASP A 370 3.27 14.71 2.70
CA ASP A 370 4.42 14.57 1.87
C ASP A 370 4.33 13.20 1.18
N TYR A 371 3.80 13.21 -0.03
CA TYR A 371 3.59 12.00 -0.82
C TYR A 371 4.89 11.39 -1.34
N ASP A 372 6.04 12.07 -1.18
CA ASP A 372 7.37 11.54 -1.50
C ASP A 372 8.46 12.57 -1.09
N THR A 373 8.72 12.80 0.21
CA THR A 373 10.01 13.41 0.60
C THR A 373 11.08 12.34 0.48
N PHE A 374 11.40 12.08 -0.78
CA PHE A 374 12.78 12.11 -1.20
C PHE A 374 13.51 13.39 -0.72
N THR A 375 12.82 14.47 -0.41
CA THR A 375 13.42 15.70 0.11
C THR A 375 13.52 15.72 1.64
N ARG A 376 14.68 15.32 2.18
CA ARG A 376 15.30 16.25 3.14
C ARG A 376 15.22 17.65 2.49
N PRO A 377 14.92 18.76 3.20
CA PRO A 377 15.05 20.08 2.61
C PRO A 377 16.43 20.14 1.96
N VAL A 378 16.45 20.15 0.64
CA VAL A 378 17.68 20.06 -0.11
C VAL A 378 18.40 21.37 0.16
N PRO A 379 19.52 21.38 0.91
CA PRO A 379 20.05 22.62 1.43
C PRO A 379 20.40 23.56 0.27
N GLY A 380 19.83 24.76 0.29
CA GLY A 380 20.08 25.78 -0.74
C GLY A 380 19.44 25.52 -2.11
N LEU A 381 18.38 24.71 -2.21
CA LEU A 381 17.62 24.58 -3.45
C LEU A 381 17.03 25.96 -3.86
N PRO A 382 17.32 26.48 -5.07
CA PRO A 382 16.84 27.80 -5.51
C PRO A 382 15.32 27.87 -5.52
N ALA A 383 14.74 29.07 -5.38
CA ALA A 383 13.28 29.26 -5.43
C ALA A 383 12.67 28.83 -6.78
N GLU A 384 13.48 28.83 -7.84
CA GLU A 384 13.12 28.38 -9.19
C GLU A 384 13.26 26.86 -9.35
N ALA A 385 13.99 26.20 -8.46
CA ALA A 385 14.02 24.74 -8.36
C ALA A 385 13.02 24.24 -7.32
N SER A 386 12.60 25.12 -6.39
CA SER A 386 11.67 24.80 -5.33
C SER A 386 10.26 24.63 -5.88
N VAL A 387 9.56 23.65 -5.32
CA VAL A 387 8.21 23.33 -5.73
C VAL A 387 7.28 24.31 -5.01
N LYS A 388 6.64 25.22 -5.77
CA LYS A 388 5.47 25.95 -5.28
C LYS A 388 4.27 24.99 -5.33
N GLU A 389 3.97 24.33 -4.22
CA GLU A 389 2.68 23.67 -4.03
C GLU A 389 1.56 24.73 -4.08
N THR A 390 0.91 24.90 -5.22
CA THR A 390 -0.27 25.77 -5.35
C THR A 390 -1.48 25.08 -4.74
N ARG A 391 -1.61 25.15 -3.40
CA ARG A 391 -2.70 24.57 -2.59
C ARG A 391 -4.05 25.27 -2.70
N ALA A 392 -4.28 26.13 -3.69
CA ALA A 392 -5.42 27.04 -3.66
C ALA A 392 -6.81 26.36 -3.80
N ALA A 393 -6.93 25.05 -4.03
CA ALA A 393 -8.26 24.40 -4.11
C ALA A 393 -8.28 22.86 -3.90
N GLY A 394 -7.37 22.27 -3.11
CA GLY A 394 -7.41 20.81 -2.85
C GLY A 394 -6.87 19.92 -3.99
N TRP A 395 -6.16 20.51 -4.95
CA TRP A 395 -5.53 19.81 -6.07
C TRP A 395 -4.05 19.58 -5.76
N VAL A 396 -3.65 18.33 -5.57
CA VAL A 396 -2.22 17.94 -5.51
C VAL A 396 -1.76 17.71 -6.95
N THR A 397 -0.80 18.50 -7.41
CA THR A 397 -0.02 18.19 -8.62
C THR A 397 0.90 17.00 -8.31
N PRO A 398 0.77 15.85 -8.99
CA PRO A 398 1.76 14.81 -8.88
C PRO A 398 2.97 15.21 -9.73
N PHE A 399 3.93 15.89 -9.13
CA PHE A 399 5.29 15.86 -9.63
C PHE A 399 5.94 14.59 -9.05
N SER A 400 6.50 13.71 -9.88
CA SER A 400 7.37 12.65 -9.36
C SER A 400 8.78 13.20 -9.26
N LEU A 401 9.16 13.67 -8.08
CA LEU A 401 10.56 13.90 -7.76
C LEU A 401 11.20 12.55 -7.40
N ARG A 402 11.73 11.85 -8.41
CA ARG A 402 12.53 10.65 -8.16
C ARG A 402 14.00 11.06 -7.96
N LEU A 403 14.42 11.19 -6.71
CA LEU A 403 15.83 11.34 -6.34
C LEU A 403 16.55 10.02 -6.63
N MET A 404 17.18 9.94 -7.80
CA MET A 404 17.86 8.73 -8.25
C MET A 404 19.33 8.84 -7.95
N ARG A 405 19.77 7.93 -7.08
CA ARG A 405 21.14 7.82 -6.59
C ARG A 405 22.04 7.27 -7.70
N PRO A 406 23.31 7.68 -7.80
CA PRO A 406 24.27 6.99 -8.65
C PRO A 406 24.26 5.49 -8.31
N ARG A 407 24.15 4.62 -9.31
CA ARG A 407 24.42 3.19 -9.08
C ARG A 407 25.88 3.06 -8.66
N ILE A 408 26.11 2.84 -7.36
CA ILE A 408 27.34 2.21 -6.89
C ILE A 408 27.34 0.78 -7.45
N ASP A 409 28.51 0.33 -7.87
CA ASP A 409 28.75 -0.94 -8.53
C ASP A 409 27.95 -2.09 -7.89
N LYS A 410 27.27 -2.93 -8.69
CA LYS A 410 26.43 -4.04 -8.23
C LYS A 410 27.19 -5.09 -7.43
N ASP A 411 28.52 -5.05 -7.51
CA ASP A 411 29.44 -5.89 -6.78
C ASP A 411 29.87 -5.27 -5.43
N ALA A 412 29.41 -4.06 -5.07
CA ALA A 412 29.78 -3.38 -3.82
C ALA A 412 28.66 -3.44 -2.78
N ILE A 413 29.01 -3.79 -1.54
CA ILE A 413 28.12 -3.75 -0.37
C ILE A 413 28.59 -2.64 0.54
N VAL A 414 27.69 -1.76 0.97
CA VAL A 414 28.02 -0.73 1.96
C VAL A 414 28.07 -1.38 3.34
N ILE A 415 29.09 -1.03 4.12
CA ILE A 415 29.32 -1.48 5.49
C ILE A 415 29.59 -0.27 6.40
N ARG A 416 29.43 -0.44 7.70
CA ARG A 416 29.61 0.62 8.69
C ARG A 416 30.23 0.06 9.96
N GLY A 417 31.18 0.79 10.54
CA GLY A 417 31.81 0.45 11.81
C GLY A 417 32.60 1.62 12.39
N ASP A 418 32.88 1.53 13.67
CA ASP A 418 33.71 2.45 14.46
C ASP A 418 35.16 1.95 14.52
N TRP A 419 35.87 2.06 13.41
CA TRP A 419 37.25 1.56 13.28
C TRP A 419 38.33 2.57 13.74
N ASP A 420 37.94 3.76 14.19
CA ASP A 420 38.86 4.78 14.73
C ASP A 420 38.43 5.36 16.10
N GLY A 421 37.39 4.80 16.72
CA GLY A 421 36.99 5.09 18.10
C GLY A 421 36.33 6.46 18.27
N ASP A 422 35.89 7.08 17.18
CA ASP A 422 35.19 8.37 17.16
C ASP A 422 33.78 8.29 16.56
N GLY A 423 33.30 7.07 16.36
CA GLY A 423 31.96 6.74 15.90
C GLY A 423 31.94 6.10 14.51
N ASN A 424 30.77 5.58 14.17
CA ASN A 424 30.56 4.81 12.94
C ASN A 424 30.83 5.59 11.64
N ARG A 425 31.74 5.07 10.80
CA ARG A 425 32.11 5.60 9.48
C ARG A 425 31.71 4.67 8.33
N ALA A 426 31.79 5.16 7.10
CA ALA A 426 31.34 4.45 5.91
C ALA A 426 32.45 3.57 5.29
N GLY A 427 32.08 2.38 4.84
CA GLY A 427 32.96 1.48 4.10
C GLY A 427 32.23 0.77 2.96
N LEU A 428 33.00 0.19 2.05
CA LEU A 428 32.52 -0.61 0.93
C LEU A 428 33.23 -1.96 0.90
N PHE A 429 32.48 -3.03 0.68
CA PHE A 429 32.99 -4.34 0.37
C PHE A 429 32.70 -4.70 -1.08
N LEU A 430 33.75 -4.75 -1.90
CA LEU A 430 33.68 -5.14 -3.30
C LEU A 430 33.71 -6.68 -3.40
N ARG A 431 32.56 -7.33 -3.53
CA ARG A 431 32.38 -8.79 -3.58
C ARG A 431 33.31 -9.48 -4.57
N LYS A 432 33.48 -8.92 -5.77
CA LYS A 432 34.29 -9.52 -6.84
C LYS A 432 35.78 -9.56 -6.50
N THR A 433 36.29 -8.51 -5.86
CA THR A 433 37.71 -8.39 -5.51
C THR A 433 37.99 -8.69 -4.04
N ARG A 434 36.94 -8.97 -3.25
CA ARG A 434 36.93 -9.14 -1.79
C ARG A 434 37.63 -8.00 -1.07
N THR A 435 37.42 -6.80 -1.60
CA THR A 435 38.16 -5.61 -1.17
C THR A 435 37.29 -4.77 -0.26
N PHE A 436 37.79 -4.52 0.94
CA PHE A 436 37.28 -3.51 1.84
C PHE A 436 37.89 -2.16 1.46
N VAL A 437 37.04 -1.14 1.41
CA VAL A 437 37.42 0.26 1.26
C VAL A 437 36.79 0.99 2.44
N LEU A 438 37.58 1.39 3.43
CA LEU A 438 37.11 1.97 4.68
C LEU A 438 37.48 3.45 4.75
N GLN A 439 36.57 4.29 5.19
CA GLN A 439 36.82 5.71 5.40
C GLN A 439 37.33 5.97 6.82
N ARG A 440 38.59 6.36 6.99
CA ARG A 440 39.19 6.68 8.29
C ARG A 440 39.43 8.18 8.45
N ARG A 441 39.71 8.62 9.68
CA ARG A 441 40.09 10.02 9.97
C ARG A 441 41.31 10.50 9.17
N ASP A 442 42.28 9.63 8.93
CA ASP A 442 43.54 9.90 8.25
C ASP A 442 43.50 9.64 6.73
N GLY A 443 42.40 9.12 6.21
CA GLY A 443 42.21 8.89 4.78
C GLY A 443 41.37 7.65 4.48
N THR A 444 41.29 7.29 3.19
CA THR A 444 40.62 6.04 2.78
C THR A 444 41.61 4.88 2.80
N GLN A 445 41.27 3.80 3.49
CA GLN A 445 42.06 2.57 3.53
C GLN A 445 41.45 1.50 2.63
N ARG A 446 42.28 0.76 1.90
CA ARG A 446 41.82 -0.27 0.95
C ARG A 446 42.65 -1.54 1.08
N PHE A 447 41.99 -2.68 1.28
CA PHE A 447 42.65 -3.98 1.44
C PHE A 447 41.73 -5.15 1.07
N GLY A 448 42.31 -6.30 0.74
CA GLY A 448 41.57 -7.52 0.40
C GLY A 448 41.54 -8.51 1.56
N PHE A 449 40.39 -9.17 1.81
CA PHE A 449 40.25 -10.15 2.90
C PHE A 449 39.38 -11.34 2.49
N GLY A 450 39.82 -12.56 2.83
CA GLY A 450 39.06 -13.81 2.63
C GLY A 450 39.62 -14.82 1.60
N PRO A 451 39.02 -16.03 1.48
CA PRO A 451 39.35 -17.04 0.46
C PRO A 451 38.91 -16.65 -0.96
N ALA A 452 39.51 -17.24 -2.00
CA ALA A 452 39.30 -16.84 -3.41
C ALA A 452 38.04 -17.44 -4.07
N THR A 453 37.16 -18.12 -3.33
CA THR A 453 36.03 -18.89 -3.87
C THR A 453 34.74 -18.68 -3.06
N THR A 454 33.59 -18.66 -3.76
CA THR A 454 32.20 -18.46 -3.28
C THR A 454 31.82 -17.00 -2.97
N PRO A 455 30.58 -16.52 -3.23
CA PRO A 455 30.17 -15.16 -2.87
C PRO A 455 30.03 -14.99 -1.35
N PHE A 456 30.90 -14.18 -0.76
CA PHE A 456 30.84 -13.81 0.65
C PHE A 456 29.99 -12.56 0.89
N TYR A 457 29.50 -12.42 2.13
CA TYR A 457 28.90 -11.20 2.67
C TYR A 457 29.79 -10.65 3.79
N PRO A 458 29.96 -9.33 3.91
CA PRO A 458 30.82 -8.72 4.91
C PRO A 458 30.12 -8.70 6.27
N LEU A 459 30.93 -8.74 7.31
CA LEU A 459 30.58 -8.53 8.70
C LEU A 459 31.38 -7.35 9.23
N VAL A 460 30.84 -6.64 10.21
CA VAL A 460 31.54 -5.59 10.96
C VAL A 460 31.20 -5.75 12.44
N GLY A 461 32.18 -5.56 13.30
CA GLY A 461 31.99 -5.64 14.74
C GLY A 461 33.31 -5.67 15.50
N ASP A 462 33.20 -5.45 16.80
CA ASP A 462 34.27 -5.56 17.79
C ASP A 462 34.32 -6.98 18.37
N TRP A 463 35.03 -7.88 17.67
CA TRP A 463 35.10 -9.30 18.05
C TRP A 463 36.11 -9.57 19.19
N ASN A 464 37.01 -8.64 19.46
CA ASN A 464 38.06 -8.73 20.48
C ASN A 464 37.79 -7.84 21.71
N GLN A 465 36.68 -7.11 21.71
CA GLN A 465 36.19 -6.27 22.81
C GLN A 465 37.17 -5.13 23.18
N ASP A 466 37.87 -4.58 22.19
CA ASP A 466 38.82 -3.48 22.40
C ASP A 466 38.19 -2.09 22.22
N GLY A 467 36.91 -2.05 21.86
CA GLY A 467 36.15 -0.83 21.61
C GLY A 467 36.25 -0.32 20.18
N LEU A 468 36.91 -1.05 19.26
CA LEU A 468 37.00 -0.72 17.85
C LEU A 468 36.36 -1.81 16.98
N ASP A 469 35.54 -1.38 16.02
CA ASP A 469 35.01 -2.31 15.03
C ASP A 469 36.08 -2.69 14.01
N THR A 470 36.06 -3.96 13.66
CA THR A 470 36.90 -4.54 12.61
C THR A 470 36.04 -5.35 11.64
N ILE A 471 36.66 -6.01 10.66
CA ILE A 471 35.95 -6.59 9.52
C ILE A 471 35.86 -8.11 9.62
N GLY A 472 34.85 -8.66 8.96
CA GLY A 472 34.70 -10.08 8.74
C GLY A 472 34.02 -10.39 7.42
N ILE A 473 33.96 -11.67 7.07
CA ILE A 473 33.15 -12.18 5.96
C ILE A 473 32.46 -13.48 6.36
N VAL A 474 31.30 -13.73 5.77
CA VAL A 474 30.52 -14.97 5.92
C VAL A 474 30.24 -15.60 4.56
N ASP A 475 30.43 -16.91 4.49
CA ASP A 475 29.95 -17.80 3.45
C ASP A 475 28.59 -18.34 3.86
N PRO A 476 27.48 -17.83 3.29
CA PRO A 476 26.15 -18.28 3.67
C PRO A 476 25.82 -19.67 3.13
N VAL A 477 26.59 -20.19 2.17
CA VAL A 477 26.34 -21.52 1.58
C VAL A 477 26.92 -22.61 2.48
N ASN A 478 28.09 -22.35 3.06
CA ASN A 478 28.81 -23.31 3.90
C ASN A 478 28.74 -22.97 5.40
N GLU A 479 27.98 -21.93 5.78
CA GLU A 479 27.83 -21.42 7.15
C GLU A 479 29.17 -21.15 7.85
N ARG A 480 30.16 -20.67 7.08
CA ARG A 480 31.51 -20.36 7.58
C ARG A 480 31.70 -18.86 7.72
N TYR A 481 32.34 -18.45 8.80
CA TYR A 481 32.74 -17.06 9.00
C TYR A 481 34.25 -16.93 9.19
N PHE A 482 34.76 -15.75 8.83
CA PHE A 482 36.15 -15.35 8.95
C PHE A 482 36.16 -13.92 9.49
N LEU A 483 36.74 -13.70 10.66
CA LEU A 483 36.83 -12.40 11.32
C LEU A 483 38.29 -11.99 11.43
N GLN A 484 38.53 -10.69 11.42
CA GLN A 484 39.86 -10.12 11.53
C GLN A 484 39.81 -8.97 12.51
N ASN A 485 40.72 -8.96 13.49
CA ASN A 485 40.86 -7.92 14.51
C ASN A 485 41.80 -6.79 14.05
N SER A 486 42.07 -6.71 12.75
CA SER A 486 42.89 -5.68 12.13
C SER A 486 42.26 -5.23 10.81
N LEU A 487 42.59 -4.00 10.38
CA LEU A 487 42.08 -3.39 9.15
C LEU A 487 43.05 -3.56 7.97
N GLU A 488 43.69 -4.72 7.87
CA GLU A 488 44.68 -5.01 6.84
C GLU A 488 44.28 -6.24 6.02
N GLY A 489 44.98 -6.52 4.91
CA GLY A 489 44.75 -7.78 4.21
C GLY A 489 45.47 -8.92 4.93
N GLY A 490 44.93 -10.13 4.89
CA GLY A 490 45.60 -11.27 5.54
C GLY A 490 44.73 -12.48 5.77
N THR A 491 45.27 -13.42 6.56
CA THR A 491 44.53 -14.55 7.12
C THR A 491 43.61 -14.08 8.23
N ALA A 492 42.46 -14.72 8.38
CA ALA A 492 41.53 -14.42 9.46
C ALA A 492 42.14 -14.76 10.83
N ASP A 493 41.93 -13.88 11.81
CA ASP A 493 42.31 -14.10 13.20
C ASP A 493 41.37 -15.10 13.88
N ILE A 494 40.11 -15.13 13.44
CA ILE A 494 39.08 -16.05 13.93
C ILE A 494 38.34 -16.64 12.73
N SER A 495 38.14 -17.97 12.73
CA SER A 495 37.27 -18.61 11.75
C SER A 495 36.51 -19.78 12.38
N GLY A 496 35.30 -20.06 11.89
CA GLY A 496 34.44 -21.08 12.47
C GLY A 496 33.22 -21.42 11.61
N THR A 497 32.38 -22.32 12.13
CA THR A 497 31.10 -22.77 11.56
C THR A 497 30.01 -22.64 12.64
N GLY A 498 28.87 -21.98 12.35
CA GLY A 498 27.73 -21.91 13.30
C GLY A 498 26.91 -20.61 13.27
N ALA A 499 25.85 -20.56 14.10
CA ALA A 499 24.91 -19.44 14.19
C ALA A 499 25.59 -18.14 14.67
N ILE A 500 25.52 -17.09 13.84
CA ILE A 500 26.22 -15.80 13.98
C ILE A 500 25.78 -14.99 15.22
N ALA A 501 24.66 -15.36 15.85
CA ALA A 501 24.05 -14.63 16.97
C ALA A 501 24.84 -14.67 18.30
N SER A 502 25.85 -15.54 18.45
CA SER A 502 26.62 -15.67 19.70
C SER A 502 27.93 -14.89 19.74
N LEU A 503 28.29 -14.14 18.69
CA LEU A 503 29.62 -13.53 18.51
C LEU A 503 29.72 -12.07 18.95
N GLY A 504 28.73 -11.52 19.66
CA GLY A 504 28.79 -10.12 20.11
C GLY A 504 28.80 -9.10 18.98
N ALA A 505 28.36 -9.49 17.77
CA ALA A 505 28.17 -8.59 16.64
C ALA A 505 27.16 -7.50 17.04
N THR A 506 27.67 -6.33 17.38
CA THR A 506 26.89 -5.13 17.61
C THR A 506 26.15 -4.77 16.33
N ASP A 507 24.95 -4.23 16.53
CA ASP A 507 24.03 -3.79 15.49
C ASP A 507 24.75 -3.13 14.30
N GLY A 508 24.76 -3.82 13.16
CA GLY A 508 25.07 -3.25 11.86
C GLY A 508 23.88 -3.22 10.89
N PRO A 509 22.69 -2.70 11.25
CA PRO A 509 21.69 -2.31 10.27
C PRO A 509 22.22 -1.14 9.44
N LEU A 510 21.96 -1.21 8.12
CA LEU A 510 22.27 -0.19 7.14
C LEU A 510 21.71 1.17 7.54
N HIS A 511 22.56 2.01 8.13
CA HIS A 511 22.46 3.45 7.93
C HIS A 511 23.06 3.77 6.57
N TRP A 512 22.17 4.06 5.61
CA TRP A 512 22.54 4.68 4.36
C TRP A 512 23.18 6.05 4.66
N ASP A 513 24.50 6.15 4.58
CA ASP A 513 25.10 7.47 4.51
C ASP A 513 24.74 8.10 3.17
N ALA A 514 23.94 9.16 3.26
CA ALA A 514 23.54 10.02 2.18
C ALA A 514 24.65 11.04 1.84
N GLN A 515 25.93 10.62 1.88
CA GLN A 515 27.09 11.48 1.64
C GLN A 515 28.03 10.94 0.57
N ASP A 516 27.48 10.65 -0.61
CA ASP A 516 28.21 11.10 -1.80
C ASP A 516 27.56 12.40 -2.30
N PRO A 517 28.06 13.58 -1.89
CA PRO A 517 27.62 14.85 -2.44
C PRO A 517 28.03 15.02 -3.92
N ALA A 518 28.77 14.09 -4.53
CA ALA A 518 29.35 14.33 -5.84
C ALA A 518 28.32 14.49 -6.96
N LEU A 519 27.13 13.86 -6.91
CA LEU A 519 26.12 14.01 -7.97
C LEU A 519 24.68 13.76 -7.46
N SER A 520 23.98 14.80 -7.02
CA SER A 520 22.52 14.76 -6.85
C SER A 520 21.84 15.38 -8.06
N TYR A 521 21.08 14.58 -8.83
CA TYR A 521 20.31 15.02 -9.99
C TYR A 521 18.80 14.96 -9.70
N TYR A 522 18.06 15.92 -10.23
CA TYR A 522 16.63 16.09 -10.02
C TYR A 522 15.96 16.43 -11.34
N LEU A 523 14.93 15.67 -11.73
CA LEU A 523 14.10 16.04 -12.87
C LEU A 523 12.94 16.91 -12.36
N ARG A 524 12.71 18.05 -13.02
CA ARG A 524 11.60 18.97 -12.76
C ARG A 524 10.77 19.15 -14.03
N TRP A 525 9.46 19.09 -13.87
CA TRP A 525 8.48 19.60 -14.82
C TRP A 525 7.28 20.12 -14.04
N GLU A 526 6.52 21.04 -14.63
CA GLU A 526 5.28 21.53 -14.05
C GLU A 526 4.11 20.83 -14.73
N SER A 527 3.37 20.00 -13.98
CA SER A 527 2.06 19.53 -14.42
C SER A 527 1.00 20.54 -13.98
N MET A 528 0.00 20.81 -14.83
CA MET A 528 -1.18 21.56 -14.40
C MET A 528 -1.88 20.81 -13.24
N PRO A 529 -2.44 21.51 -12.23
CA PRO A 529 -3.23 20.90 -11.16
C PRO A 529 -4.52 20.32 -11.74
N THR A 530 -4.42 19.09 -12.25
CA THR A 530 -5.51 18.40 -12.92
C THR A 530 -6.03 17.27 -12.05
N ASN A 531 -7.36 17.15 -11.97
CA ASN A 531 -8.04 15.96 -11.50
C ASN A 531 -7.63 14.85 -12.46
N ARG A 532 -7.19 13.76 -11.86
CA ARG A 532 -6.28 12.75 -12.40
C ARG A 532 -6.63 12.28 -13.82
N ASP A 533 -7.90 12.35 -14.24
CA ASP A 533 -8.39 11.85 -15.52
C ASP A 533 -9.51 12.72 -16.19
N LEU A 534 -9.66 14.02 -15.85
CA LEU A 534 -10.69 14.90 -16.45
C LEU A 534 -10.11 15.92 -17.46
N PRO A 535 -10.84 16.25 -18.55
CA PRO A 535 -10.44 17.33 -19.46
C PRO A 535 -10.59 18.71 -18.81
N TYR A 536 -9.76 19.66 -19.24
CA TYR A 536 -9.72 21.04 -18.74
C TYR A 536 -9.87 22.05 -19.85
N ASP A 537 -10.60 23.15 -19.61
CA ASP A 537 -10.68 24.28 -20.54
C ASP A 537 -9.41 25.16 -20.52
N CYS A 538 -9.32 26.13 -21.45
CA CYS A 538 -8.19 27.05 -21.53
C CYS A 538 -8.04 28.01 -20.31
N SER A 539 -9.00 28.02 -19.39
CA SER A 539 -8.94 28.79 -18.14
C SER A 539 -8.44 27.94 -16.95
N GLY A 540 -8.21 26.64 -17.15
CA GLY A 540 -7.81 25.71 -16.10
C GLY A 540 -9.00 25.15 -15.28
N ARG A 541 -10.22 25.24 -15.80
CA ARG A 541 -11.42 24.69 -15.16
C ARG A 541 -11.69 23.26 -15.66
N ALA A 542 -11.96 22.34 -14.74
CA ALA A 542 -12.34 20.96 -15.07
C ALA A 542 -13.69 20.92 -15.81
N LEU A 543 -13.77 20.13 -16.87
CA LEU A 543 -14.97 19.90 -17.68
C LEU A 543 -15.65 18.59 -17.26
N SER A 544 -16.97 18.51 -17.40
CA SER A 544 -17.73 17.27 -17.18
C SER A 544 -17.48 16.25 -18.30
N VAL A 545 -17.53 14.96 -17.97
CA VAL A 545 -17.16 13.77 -18.78
C VAL A 545 -17.90 13.63 -20.13
N SER A 546 -18.81 14.52 -20.48
CA SER A 546 -19.72 14.41 -21.62
C SER A 546 -19.42 15.35 -22.81
N GLN A 547 -18.21 15.86 -22.98
CA GLN A 547 -17.85 16.62 -24.19
C GLN A 547 -16.54 16.15 -24.81
N PRO A 548 -16.56 15.62 -26.05
CA PRO A 548 -15.37 15.52 -26.86
C PRO A 548 -15.13 16.86 -27.55
N THR A 549 -13.94 17.43 -27.39
CA THR A 549 -13.07 17.89 -28.48
C THR A 549 -11.87 18.55 -27.85
N GLU A 550 -10.69 18.28 -28.42
CA GLU A 550 -9.42 18.90 -28.08
C GLU A 550 -9.58 20.35 -27.65
N THR A 551 -9.12 20.68 -26.45
CA THR A 551 -9.04 22.07 -26.06
C THR A 551 -8.09 22.80 -27.02
N THR A 552 -8.58 23.90 -27.59
CA THR A 552 -7.89 24.77 -28.56
C THR A 552 -6.67 25.52 -28.00
N CYS A 553 -6.08 25.03 -26.89
CA CYS A 553 -4.95 25.66 -26.20
C CYS A 553 -3.87 24.64 -25.78
N PRO A 554 -3.35 23.79 -26.70
CA PRO A 554 -2.31 22.82 -26.37
C PRO A 554 -1.08 23.48 -25.71
N ASP A 555 -0.73 24.71 -26.10
CA ASP A 555 0.40 25.46 -25.54
C ASP A 555 0.31 25.73 -24.04
N LYS A 556 -0.90 25.81 -23.46
CA LYS A 556 -1.09 26.06 -22.02
C LYS A 556 -0.79 24.83 -21.17
N PHE A 557 -0.78 23.65 -21.78
CA PHE A 557 -0.48 22.39 -21.12
C PHE A 557 0.99 21.98 -21.34
N LEU A 558 1.80 22.82 -21.97
CA LEU A 558 3.21 22.56 -22.18
C LEU A 558 4.04 23.09 -21.01
N THR A 559 5.04 22.31 -20.63
CA THR A 559 5.99 22.65 -19.57
C THR A 559 7.42 22.46 -20.04
N ASP A 560 8.35 23.23 -19.47
CA ASP A 560 9.77 22.97 -19.66
C ASP A 560 10.21 21.81 -18.75
N LEU A 561 10.78 20.79 -19.38
CA LEU A 561 11.41 19.67 -18.70
C LEU A 561 12.86 20.05 -18.41
N VAL A 562 13.23 20.12 -17.13
CA VAL A 562 14.53 20.62 -16.68
C VAL A 562 15.17 19.63 -15.72
N VAL A 563 16.42 19.25 -15.97
CA VAL A 563 17.23 18.52 -15.00
C VAL A 563 18.08 19.50 -14.21
N TRP A 564 17.97 19.44 -12.89
CA TRP A 564 18.79 20.16 -11.94
C TRP A 564 19.89 19.25 -11.38
N SER A 565 21.09 19.77 -11.25
CA SER A 565 22.24 19.08 -10.64
C SER A 565 22.89 19.96 -9.60
N TYR A 566 23.25 19.40 -8.45
CA TYR A 566 24.04 20.10 -7.45
C TYR A 566 25.54 19.91 -7.72
N ASP A 567 26.26 21.02 -7.87
CA ASP A 567 27.71 21.04 -7.90
C ASP A 567 28.23 21.25 -6.49
N ALA A 568 28.70 20.17 -5.85
CA ALA A 568 29.20 20.23 -4.48
C ALA A 568 30.48 21.06 -4.33
N THR A 569 31.30 21.15 -5.38
CA THR A 569 32.54 21.94 -5.38
C THR A 569 32.23 23.43 -5.41
N ALA A 570 31.34 23.82 -6.33
CA ALA A 570 30.94 25.22 -6.47
C ALA A 570 29.79 25.62 -5.53
N LYS A 571 29.24 24.66 -4.77
CA LYS A 571 28.10 24.81 -3.85
C LYS A 571 26.90 25.50 -4.50
N LEU A 572 26.59 25.14 -5.75
CA LEU A 572 25.54 25.77 -6.53
C LEU A 572 24.72 24.76 -7.34
N TRP A 573 23.50 25.17 -7.67
CA TRP A 573 22.60 24.41 -8.52
C TRP A 573 22.75 24.80 -9.97
N ARG A 574 22.82 23.80 -10.84
CA ARG A 574 22.83 23.98 -12.29
C ARG A 574 21.54 23.43 -12.87
N ALA A 575 20.87 24.22 -13.70
CA ALA A 575 19.73 23.79 -14.48
C ALA A 575 20.16 23.43 -15.90
N SER A 576 19.60 22.35 -16.43
CA SER A 576 19.77 21.98 -17.82
C SER A 576 18.43 21.63 -18.42
N ARG A 577 17.96 22.46 -19.35
CA ARG A 577 16.74 22.21 -20.09
C ARG A 577 16.91 20.95 -20.93
N VAL A 578 15.97 20.03 -20.78
CA VAL A 578 15.83 18.81 -21.59
C VAL A 578 15.01 19.17 -22.81
N ASP A 579 13.71 19.44 -22.66
CA ASP A 579 12.83 19.72 -23.79
C ASP A 579 11.55 20.44 -23.34
N ARG A 580 10.65 20.73 -24.28
CA ARG A 580 9.26 21.09 -23.99
C ARG A 580 8.39 19.82 -23.98
N ALA A 581 7.67 19.61 -22.90
CA ALA A 581 6.91 18.39 -22.63
C ALA A 581 5.43 18.67 -22.38
N TRP A 582 4.59 17.65 -22.56
CA TRP A 582 3.18 17.69 -22.20
C TRP A 582 2.98 17.54 -20.69
N GLY A 583 2.53 18.60 -20.02
CA GLY A 583 2.20 18.65 -18.59
C GLY A 583 0.69 18.72 -18.31
N GLY A 584 -0.15 18.41 -19.29
CA GLY A 584 -1.61 18.51 -19.15
C GLY A 584 -2.26 17.38 -18.34
N SER A 585 -1.54 16.30 -18.06
CA SER A 585 -2.06 15.19 -17.25
C SER A 585 -1.17 14.90 -16.05
N SER A 586 -1.66 14.05 -15.17
CA SER A 586 -0.90 13.52 -14.03
C SER A 586 -0.07 12.26 -14.36
N ALA A 587 -0.05 11.82 -15.63
CA ALA A 587 0.81 10.72 -16.06
C ALA A 587 2.29 11.12 -15.90
N THR A 588 3.05 10.31 -15.17
CA THR A 588 4.40 10.66 -14.75
C THR A 588 5.45 10.27 -15.79
N PHE A 589 6.50 11.09 -15.88
CA PHE A 589 7.73 10.79 -16.62
C PHE A 589 8.68 9.95 -15.77
N ASP A 590 9.73 9.40 -16.39
CA ASP A 590 10.77 8.67 -15.65
C ASP A 590 12.17 9.23 -15.97
N PHE A 591 13.04 9.16 -14.98
CA PHE A 591 14.40 9.67 -15.01
C PHE A 591 15.34 8.66 -14.36
N VAL A 592 16.38 8.24 -15.09
CA VAL A 592 17.41 7.36 -14.56
C VAL A 592 18.78 7.98 -14.75
N VAL A 593 19.60 7.90 -13.70
CA VAL A 593 21.03 8.16 -13.78
C VAL A 593 21.75 6.81 -13.70
N PHE A 594 22.46 6.48 -14.78
CA PHE A 594 23.24 5.25 -14.86
C PHE A 594 24.71 5.59 -15.15
N LYS A 595 25.58 5.36 -14.17
CA LYS A 595 26.97 5.85 -14.19
C LYS A 595 26.95 7.38 -14.38
N ARG A 596 27.53 7.87 -15.47
CA ARG A 596 27.50 9.30 -15.85
C ARG A 596 26.33 9.65 -16.77
N HIS A 597 25.55 8.69 -17.25
CA HIS A 597 24.49 8.95 -18.21
C HIS A 597 23.20 9.35 -17.51
N GLN A 598 22.49 10.30 -18.10
CA GLN A 598 21.19 10.76 -17.65
C GLN A 598 20.17 10.46 -18.75
N LEU A 599 19.08 9.81 -18.35
CA LEU A 599 18.07 9.22 -19.24
C LEU A 599 16.70 9.75 -18.84
N VAL A 600 15.94 10.32 -19.78
CA VAL A 600 14.61 10.88 -19.51
C VAL A 600 13.62 10.29 -20.49
N ALA A 601 12.50 9.76 -19.99
CA ALA A 601 11.35 9.31 -20.77
C ALA A 601 10.15 10.21 -20.49
N TYR A 602 9.58 10.83 -21.52
CA TYR A 602 8.52 11.82 -21.38
C TYR A 602 7.60 11.88 -22.60
N TYR A 603 6.49 12.60 -22.47
CA TYR A 603 5.64 12.98 -23.59
C TYR A 603 6.09 14.34 -24.13
N ASP A 604 6.46 14.41 -25.41
CA ASP A 604 6.84 15.68 -26.04
C ASP A 604 5.66 16.64 -26.18
N ALA A 605 5.90 17.85 -26.70
CA ALA A 605 4.84 18.85 -26.89
C ALA A 605 3.67 18.40 -27.78
N ASN A 606 3.89 17.37 -28.62
CA ASN A 606 2.86 16.76 -29.45
C ASN A 606 2.29 15.48 -28.83
N ARG A 607 2.52 15.26 -27.53
CA ARG A 607 2.10 14.09 -26.75
C ARG A 607 2.74 12.77 -27.21
N ARG A 608 3.82 12.81 -28.00
CA ARG A 608 4.51 11.59 -28.44
C ARG A 608 5.50 11.13 -27.39
N VAL A 609 5.64 9.83 -27.23
CA VAL A 609 6.67 9.27 -26.33
C VAL A 609 8.04 9.64 -26.87
N LYS A 610 8.88 10.26 -26.05
CA LYS A 610 10.22 10.72 -26.41
C LYS A 610 11.22 10.36 -25.32
N VAL A 611 12.40 9.92 -25.76
CA VAL A 611 13.53 9.64 -24.87
C VAL A 611 14.65 10.64 -25.12
N ALA A 612 15.25 11.14 -24.05
CA ALA A 612 16.43 11.99 -24.08
C ALA A 612 17.58 11.35 -23.29
N ILE A 613 18.79 11.36 -23.86
CA ILE A 613 20.00 10.81 -23.22
C ILE A 613 21.15 11.80 -23.35
N ARG A 614 21.90 11.98 -22.26
CA ARG A 614 23.21 12.64 -22.26
C ARG A 614 24.24 11.91 -21.40
N ASN A 615 25.51 12.21 -21.61
CA ASN A 615 26.62 11.77 -20.76
C ASN A 615 27.16 12.96 -19.96
N GLY A 616 27.10 12.89 -18.64
CA GLY A 616 27.41 14.00 -17.74
C GLY A 616 26.60 15.25 -18.08
N ASP A 617 27.30 16.37 -18.24
CA ASP A 617 26.72 17.66 -18.64
C ASP A 617 26.76 17.90 -20.15
N GLY A 618 26.99 16.84 -20.94
CA GLY A 618 26.98 16.91 -22.40
C GLY A 618 25.61 17.26 -23.00
N ALA A 619 25.59 17.46 -24.31
CA ALA A 619 24.35 17.73 -25.05
C ALA A 619 23.38 16.54 -24.98
N TRP A 620 22.08 16.87 -24.92
CA TRP A 620 21.01 15.89 -25.01
C TRP A 620 20.87 15.36 -26.44
N THR A 621 20.73 14.05 -26.55
CA THR A 621 20.35 13.34 -27.78
C THR A 621 18.94 12.79 -27.62
N TYR A 622 18.17 12.73 -28.71
CA TYR A 622 16.75 12.43 -28.64
C TYR A 622 16.31 11.34 -29.61
N LYS A 623 15.21 10.68 -29.26
CA LYS A 623 14.43 9.85 -30.18
C LYS A 623 12.95 9.96 -29.84
N VAL A 624 12.15 10.29 -30.85
CA VAL A 624 10.69 10.15 -30.79
C VAL A 624 10.36 8.68 -31.08
N LEU A 625 9.55 8.07 -30.23
CA LEU A 625 9.09 6.70 -30.34
C LEU A 625 7.73 6.65 -31.03
N ASP A 626 7.35 5.47 -31.50
CA ASP A 626 6.13 5.21 -32.26
C ASP A 626 4.89 5.04 -31.35
N ASP A 627 4.70 5.97 -30.41
CA ASP A 627 3.47 6.09 -29.64
C ASP A 627 3.10 7.54 -29.32
N GLN A 628 1.82 7.73 -29.00
CA GLN A 628 1.27 9.04 -28.69
C GLN A 628 0.16 8.93 -27.66
N PHE A 629 0.36 9.62 -26.54
CA PHE A 629 -0.55 9.65 -25.40
C PHE A 629 -1.93 10.13 -25.80
N LYS A 630 -2.94 9.31 -25.51
CA LYS A 630 -4.35 9.58 -25.83
C LYS A 630 -5.11 9.95 -24.58
N GLY A 631 -5.68 11.15 -24.57
CA GLY A 631 -6.60 11.59 -23.52
C GLY A 631 -5.90 12.32 -22.38
N TRP A 632 -6.34 12.02 -21.16
CA TRP A 632 -5.97 12.70 -19.91
C TRP A 632 -5.66 11.71 -18.78
N ASP A 633 -5.53 10.44 -19.13
CA ASP A 633 -5.51 9.33 -18.19
C ASP A 633 -4.12 9.13 -17.58
N SER A 634 -4.06 9.33 -16.27
CA SER A 634 -2.89 9.20 -15.41
C SER A 634 -2.22 7.82 -15.37
N HIS A 635 -2.96 6.75 -15.70
CA HIS A 635 -2.46 5.37 -15.66
C HIS A 635 -1.36 5.13 -16.69
N ASN A 636 -1.34 5.96 -17.73
CA ASN A 636 -0.43 5.93 -18.86
C ASN A 636 0.93 6.59 -18.52
N TYR A 637 1.47 6.35 -17.32
CA TYR A 637 2.83 6.80 -16.97
C TYR A 637 3.90 6.05 -17.79
N LEU A 638 5.11 6.60 -17.84
CA LEU A 638 6.27 5.98 -18.46
C LEU A 638 7.21 5.40 -17.39
N THR A 639 7.87 4.29 -17.70
CA THR A 639 8.94 3.71 -16.88
C THR A 639 10.13 3.32 -17.74
N LEU A 640 11.34 3.54 -17.23
CA LEU A 640 12.59 3.21 -17.90
C LEU A 640 13.61 2.59 -16.96
N GLU A 641 14.45 1.68 -17.46
CA GLU A 641 15.52 1.05 -16.67
C GLU A 641 16.68 0.54 -17.55
N VAL A 642 17.87 0.43 -16.97
CA VAL A 642 19.09 -0.03 -17.64
C VAL A 642 19.45 -1.46 -17.20
N ASP A 643 19.68 -2.33 -18.17
CA ASP A 643 20.10 -3.72 -17.95
C ASP A 643 21.62 -3.86 -17.75
N ASP A 644 22.09 -5.11 -17.59
CA ASP A 644 23.50 -5.41 -17.34
C ASP A 644 24.40 -5.26 -18.58
N ASN A 645 23.82 -5.22 -19.78
CA ASN A 645 24.52 -4.92 -21.03
C ASN A 645 24.55 -3.41 -21.33
N HIS A 646 23.95 -2.59 -20.46
CA HIS A 646 23.73 -1.17 -20.66
C HIS A 646 22.74 -0.83 -21.78
N ASP A 647 21.89 -1.78 -22.17
CA ASP A 647 20.71 -1.47 -22.99
C ASP A 647 19.65 -0.83 -22.08
N ILE A 648 18.87 0.08 -22.66
CA ILE A 648 17.81 0.80 -21.98
C ILE A 648 16.48 0.18 -22.38
N HIS A 649 15.64 -0.06 -21.39
CA HIS A 649 14.31 -0.64 -21.52
C HIS A 649 13.29 0.42 -21.14
N LEU A 650 12.23 0.53 -21.93
CA LEU A 650 11.20 1.56 -21.75
C LEU A 650 9.82 0.97 -22.05
N SER A 651 8.83 1.30 -21.22
CA SER A 651 7.43 0.90 -21.38
C SER A 651 6.53 1.96 -20.73
N GLY A 652 5.28 2.07 -21.16
CA GLY A 652 4.35 3.09 -20.66
C GLY A 652 3.22 3.38 -21.63
N ASP A 653 2.33 4.31 -21.29
CA ASP A 653 1.10 4.54 -22.06
C ASP A 653 0.12 3.36 -22.03
N LEU A 654 -0.02 2.74 -20.85
CA LEU A 654 -0.76 1.49 -20.64
C LEU A 654 -1.86 1.60 -19.59
N HIS A 655 -3.12 1.55 -20.05
CA HIS A 655 -4.31 1.33 -19.23
C HIS A 655 -5.33 0.47 -19.98
N GLY A 656 -5.13 -0.85 -19.94
CA GLY A 656 -5.93 -1.81 -20.71
C GLY A 656 -5.59 -1.84 -22.20
N HIS A 657 -4.40 -1.34 -22.57
CA HIS A 657 -3.91 -1.27 -23.95
C HIS A 657 -2.96 -2.41 -24.29
N ALA A 658 -2.66 -2.63 -25.57
CA ALA A 658 -1.61 -3.56 -25.97
C ALA A 658 -0.25 -3.13 -25.38
N LEU A 659 0.54 -4.07 -24.89
CA LEU A 659 1.83 -3.80 -24.26
C LEU A 659 2.77 -3.06 -25.24
N THR A 660 3.27 -1.93 -24.78
CA THR A 660 4.24 -1.10 -25.49
C THR A 660 5.59 -1.27 -24.81
N TYR A 661 6.57 -1.74 -25.56
CA TYR A 661 7.92 -1.97 -25.06
C TYR A 661 8.95 -1.59 -26.11
N TRP A 662 9.94 -0.83 -25.67
CA TRP A 662 11.07 -0.42 -26.48
C TRP A 662 12.38 -0.76 -25.79
N ARG A 663 13.38 -1.10 -26.60
CA ARG A 663 14.75 -1.30 -26.13
C ARG A 663 15.73 -0.57 -27.03
N SER A 664 16.74 0.03 -26.42
CA SER A 664 17.91 0.57 -27.14
C SER A 664 18.96 -0.53 -27.40
N ARG A 665 19.99 -0.18 -28.16
CA ARG A 665 21.28 -0.87 -28.16
C ARG A 665 22.30 0.09 -27.55
N GLY A 666 22.76 -0.23 -26.34
CA GLY A 666 23.58 0.63 -25.51
C GLY A 666 22.86 1.92 -25.11
N LEU A 667 23.65 2.88 -24.61
CA LEU A 667 23.16 4.16 -24.11
C LEU A 667 22.98 5.19 -25.24
N VAL A 668 22.27 4.81 -26.31
CA VAL A 668 22.12 5.60 -27.55
C VAL A 668 20.64 5.80 -27.89
N ALA A 669 20.17 7.05 -27.87
CA ALA A 669 18.75 7.37 -28.06
C ALA A 669 18.22 6.94 -29.44
N SER A 670 18.99 7.12 -30.51
CA SER A 670 18.54 6.79 -31.87
C SER A 670 18.33 5.29 -32.11
N SER A 671 18.88 4.42 -31.24
CA SER A 671 18.85 2.97 -31.37
C SER A 671 17.59 2.31 -30.81
N PHE A 672 16.70 3.06 -30.16
CA PHE A 672 15.45 2.51 -29.64
C PHE A 672 14.57 1.95 -30.76
N ALA A 673 14.07 0.74 -30.53
CA ALA A 673 13.11 0.06 -31.39
C ALA A 673 12.00 -0.59 -30.55
N ARG A 674 10.77 -0.55 -31.08
CA ARG A 674 9.62 -1.24 -30.49
C ARG A 674 9.76 -2.74 -30.72
N GLN A 675 9.44 -3.53 -29.71
CA GLN A 675 9.45 -4.99 -29.80
C GLN A 675 8.47 -5.60 -28.79
N PRO A 676 7.93 -6.80 -29.03
CA PRO A 676 7.21 -7.54 -28.00
C PRO A 676 8.17 -7.96 -26.87
N MET A 677 7.62 -8.32 -25.72
CA MET A 677 8.42 -9.02 -24.70
C MET A 677 8.43 -10.52 -24.99
N VAL A 678 7.36 -11.20 -24.59
CA VAL A 678 7.14 -12.64 -24.83
C VAL A 678 6.19 -12.85 -26.01
N GLY A 679 5.26 -11.91 -26.23
CA GLY A 679 4.28 -11.94 -27.34
C GLY A 679 2.92 -12.57 -26.99
N THR A 680 2.75 -13.14 -25.80
CA THR A 680 1.49 -13.70 -25.30
C THR A 680 1.00 -12.92 -24.08
N LEU A 681 -0.31 -12.81 -23.83
CA LEU A 681 -0.85 -12.05 -22.67
C LEU A 681 -0.35 -10.59 -22.61
N GLU A 682 -0.21 -9.95 -23.78
CA GLU A 682 0.34 -8.59 -23.95
C GLU A 682 -0.66 -7.66 -24.64
N THR A 683 -1.97 -7.94 -24.53
CA THR A 683 -3.02 -7.25 -25.29
C THR A 683 -3.83 -6.24 -24.48
N GLN A 684 -3.82 -6.35 -23.14
CA GLN A 684 -4.56 -5.47 -22.22
C GLN A 684 -3.70 -5.18 -20.98
N ALA A 685 -2.51 -4.65 -21.20
CA ALA A 685 -1.55 -4.32 -20.16
C ALA A 685 -1.87 -3.00 -19.44
N THR A 686 -1.61 -2.97 -18.14
CA THR A 686 -1.68 -1.80 -17.25
C THR A 686 -0.55 -1.89 -16.21
N TYR A 687 -0.08 -0.74 -15.73
CA TYR A 687 0.92 -0.63 -14.65
C TYR A 687 2.29 -1.30 -14.94
N PRO A 688 2.98 -0.91 -16.03
CA PRO A 688 4.29 -1.44 -16.37
C PRO A 688 5.34 -1.04 -15.33
N ARG A 689 6.20 -1.97 -14.92
CA ARG A 689 7.30 -1.65 -14.00
C ARG A 689 8.52 -2.55 -14.23
N PHE A 690 9.67 -1.92 -14.46
CA PHE A 690 10.97 -2.58 -14.37
C PHE A 690 11.45 -2.62 -12.93
N TYR A 691 12.11 -3.72 -12.55
CA TYR A 691 12.77 -3.83 -11.24
C TYR A 691 13.81 -4.95 -11.26
N ARG A 692 14.61 -4.99 -10.20
CA ARG A 692 15.54 -6.10 -9.96
C ARG A 692 14.93 -7.08 -8.97
N GLY A 693 14.98 -8.35 -9.31
CA GLY A 693 14.61 -9.43 -8.39
C GLY A 693 15.62 -9.56 -7.25
N PRO A 694 15.27 -10.27 -6.18
CA PRO A 694 16.16 -10.53 -5.04
C PRO A 694 17.48 -11.22 -5.43
N GLN A 695 17.51 -11.93 -6.56
CA GLN A 695 18.72 -12.56 -7.12
C GLN A 695 19.46 -11.69 -8.15
N GLY A 696 19.07 -10.42 -8.31
CA GLY A 696 19.64 -9.50 -9.30
C GLY A 696 19.04 -9.62 -10.71
N ASP A 697 18.09 -10.54 -10.91
CA ASP A 697 17.38 -10.72 -12.17
C ASP A 697 16.75 -9.43 -12.67
N PHE A 698 16.79 -9.22 -13.98
CA PHE A 698 16.12 -8.08 -14.59
C PHE A 698 14.68 -8.46 -14.94
N LEU A 699 13.72 -7.85 -14.24
CA LEU A 699 12.32 -8.24 -14.26
C LEU A 699 11.43 -7.11 -14.77
N PHE A 700 10.29 -7.49 -15.35
CA PHE A 700 9.23 -6.58 -15.75
C PHE A 700 7.88 -7.12 -15.29
N LYS A 701 7.13 -6.30 -14.55
CA LYS A 701 5.78 -6.62 -14.06
C LYS A 701 4.75 -5.73 -14.74
N TYR A 702 3.60 -6.30 -15.06
CA TYR A 702 2.41 -5.58 -15.51
C TYR A 702 1.14 -6.38 -15.15
N ARG A 703 -0.02 -5.71 -15.20
CA ARG A 703 -1.33 -6.34 -15.08
C ARG A 703 -1.92 -6.53 -16.47
N GLN A 704 -2.34 -7.74 -16.81
CA GLN A 704 -3.10 -8.07 -18.01
C GLN A 704 -4.59 -8.17 -17.64
N GLY A 705 -5.46 -7.43 -18.33
CA GLY A 705 -6.92 -7.43 -18.09
C GLY A 705 -7.42 -6.25 -17.24
N GLY A 706 -8.70 -6.30 -16.87
CA GLY A 706 -9.43 -5.19 -16.27
C GLY A 706 -9.67 -5.30 -14.76
N SER A 707 -10.32 -4.29 -14.18
CA SER A 707 -10.84 -4.37 -12.80
C SER A 707 -11.90 -5.45 -12.72
N GLY A 708 -11.71 -6.46 -11.87
CA GLY A 708 -12.66 -7.57 -11.81
C GLY A 708 -12.24 -8.80 -12.64
N ASP A 709 -11.26 -8.69 -13.53
CA ASP A 709 -10.69 -9.81 -14.28
C ASP A 709 -9.28 -9.45 -14.76
N GLY A 710 -8.32 -9.42 -13.84
CA GLY A 710 -6.95 -9.00 -14.15
C GLY A 710 -5.89 -9.90 -13.53
N GLU A 711 -4.89 -10.27 -14.33
CA GLU A 711 -3.81 -11.18 -13.99
C GLU A 711 -2.47 -10.44 -13.91
N TRP A 712 -1.68 -10.70 -12.87
CA TRP A 712 -0.35 -10.11 -12.74
C TRP A 712 0.71 -10.97 -13.40
N ILE A 713 1.39 -10.36 -14.38
CA ILE A 713 2.45 -10.99 -15.13
C ILE A 713 3.80 -10.48 -14.64
N ILE A 714 4.76 -11.40 -14.52
CA ILE A 714 6.17 -11.08 -14.32
C ILE A 714 6.98 -11.78 -15.42
N ASN A 715 7.74 -10.98 -16.17
CA ASN A 715 8.69 -11.44 -17.17
C ASN A 715 10.12 -11.31 -16.63
N ARG A 716 11.01 -12.22 -17.03
CA ARG A 716 12.46 -12.17 -16.79
C ARG A 716 13.20 -11.93 -18.11
N TYR A 717 14.12 -10.99 -18.11
CA TYR A 717 15.00 -10.72 -19.24
C TYR A 717 16.34 -11.43 -19.08
N ASP A 718 16.73 -12.17 -20.10
CA ASP A 718 18.06 -12.75 -20.20
C ASP A 718 18.95 -11.88 -21.11
N VAL A 719 19.91 -11.20 -20.49
CA VAL A 719 20.88 -10.33 -21.16
C VAL A 719 21.81 -11.08 -22.12
N ARG A 720 21.96 -12.40 -21.98
CA ARG A 720 22.84 -13.21 -22.86
C ARG A 720 22.15 -13.51 -24.18
N THR A 721 20.84 -13.73 -24.15
CA THR A 721 20.03 -14.09 -25.32
C THR A 721 19.21 -12.93 -25.86
N TYR A 722 19.16 -11.81 -25.14
CA TYR A 722 18.38 -10.60 -25.47
C TYR A 722 16.87 -10.87 -25.54
N ARG A 723 16.37 -11.82 -24.75
CA ARG A 723 14.98 -12.31 -24.78
C ARG A 723 14.30 -12.19 -23.43
N TRP A 724 12.99 -11.94 -23.48
CA TRP A 724 12.11 -12.08 -22.33
C TRP A 724 11.53 -13.50 -22.26
N SER A 725 11.30 -13.95 -21.04
CA SER A 725 10.59 -15.19 -20.73
C SER A 725 9.62 -14.93 -19.57
N ARG A 726 8.60 -15.77 -19.41
CA ARG A 726 7.73 -15.71 -18.23
C ARG A 726 8.50 -16.20 -17.01
N LEU A 727 8.42 -15.47 -15.90
CA LEU A 727 9.03 -15.90 -14.65
C LEU A 727 8.26 -17.09 -14.05
N LEU A 728 6.93 -17.07 -14.16
CA LEU A 728 6.04 -18.11 -13.67
C LEU A 728 5.41 -18.84 -14.85
N ALA A 729 5.32 -20.18 -14.76
CA ALA A 729 4.63 -21.00 -15.74
C ALA A 729 3.09 -20.90 -15.66
N GLN A 730 2.58 -20.45 -14.52
CA GLN A 730 1.15 -20.25 -14.23
C GLN A 730 0.93 -18.90 -13.52
N PRO A 731 -0.31 -18.41 -13.46
CA PRO A 731 -0.62 -17.14 -12.80
C PRO A 731 -0.17 -17.12 -11.34
N LEU A 732 0.24 -15.94 -10.85
CA LEU A 732 0.56 -15.79 -9.42
C LEU A 732 -0.70 -15.89 -8.54
N PHE A 733 -1.82 -15.34 -9.02
CA PHE A 733 -3.11 -15.38 -8.34
C PHE A 733 -4.08 -16.22 -9.15
N GLY A 734 -4.89 -17.02 -8.45
CA GLY A 734 -5.93 -17.82 -9.06
C GLY A 734 -6.90 -16.86 -9.71
N ARG A 735 -7.39 -17.25 -10.88
CA ARG A 735 -8.66 -16.69 -11.30
C ARG A 735 -9.65 -17.23 -10.33
#